data_AF-A0A8J1YNQ1-F1
#
_entry.id   AF-A0A8J1YNQ1-F1
#
_cell.length_a   1.000
_cell.length_b   1.000
_cell.length_c   1.000
_cell.angle_alpha   90.00
_cell.angle_beta   90.00
_cell.angle_gamma   90.00
#
_symmetry.space_group_name_H-M   'P 1'
#
loop_
_entity.id
_entity.type
_entity.pdbx_description
1 polymer ?
#
loop_
_entity_poly.entity_id
_entity_poly.type
_entity_poly.pdbx_seq_one_letter_code
_entity_poly.pdbx_strand_id
1 'polypeptide(L)'
;MQPFHPLSPRPRDLPATPDSPALEKEHHFGSEVAVRREIGESHTVLREYEEHRDGLGKAIEESKYLVAGFRNFNGQTWTVQYPVIRPIEGPSTSRPGSSRRAITFIGEPGETEAIVTSSLAGPGTLKRAITAVPPPPTAPVITSASSTLDEQDDEDFSILRLDLSVGVARHASNYMSHLEKASISALLDTRFAAALEHLALLQKRIYDPQSRVLVTGDLNAGKSTLINALLRRNEVMPTDEQPLTTRFVEVVSARENEGREEIHVLDKSVKYDPTDKSSYSIESVENLEAMVTDVDTDASSPPVRVFLREAVELSNPSILHNGVVDISLIDAPGLNRDSIKTTANFARQEEIDVVVFVVSAANHFTLSAKEFIWQAGQEKAHLFIVVNRFDQIKDKNRCRRLVLEQIKQLSPKTYEDAADLVHFVDSAKVAFGFGDETAKDFDTAFCHLELSLRSFVLVNRSKSKLGPARNYLTHLLSDVELLAAANSIVANKERDVARAEIDRVKPVLEKMKKGREGLEESLVGEEENITDQVLTRTKKAIERALERVGRGEMAAPISGVDMPSYPGLLGIWDFAREIKKTLLASLDMAVSVVEQDARRLTSDGVARVKVIGDKYLPVDAEHPTRIFNPNAMFSPRPNTSRRPSNVSSVGLSLAGQNQLTDVKLSDILDIQHHIFLFRSQLPSSPSPTRELVPFSAEMSGLRVASLAAGAFSMVGGKALGLRSVLESWMRLSDLASSTAVRRWVGPVLGVFALGAVAYVIYELPRSIPRNIGRHLQATLLVSSGAAGDGVLEPFAETQSVRVGREVRKVMRLAAWDLRERHRFAEEERSVVVRESEAKEKRAIKALDYLEGVAAQVEKIRERVPAK
;
A
#
# COMPACT_ATOMS: atom_id res chain seq x y z
N MET A 1 -21.87 -102.41 44.41
CA MET A 1 -21.65 -101.58 43.21
C MET A 1 -21.44 -100.15 43.68
N GLN A 2 -20.31 -99.54 43.29
CA GLN A 2 -20.03 -98.09 43.35
C GLN A 2 -21.04 -97.29 42.48
N PRO A 3 -21.15 -95.93 42.52
CA PRO A 3 -20.00 -94.99 42.61
C PRO A 3 -20.19 -93.58 43.26
N PHE A 4 -19.02 -92.96 43.62
CA PHE A 4 -18.47 -91.57 43.41
C PHE A 4 -19.37 -90.31 43.48
N HIS A 5 -18.96 -89.08 43.89
CA HIS A 5 -17.82 -88.42 44.61
C HIS A 5 -18.19 -86.89 44.77
N PRO A 6 -17.42 -86.00 45.44
CA PRO A 6 -17.98 -85.10 46.46
C PRO A 6 -17.70 -83.57 46.35
N LEU A 7 -18.52 -82.83 47.12
CA LEU A 7 -18.27 -81.65 47.99
C LEU A 7 -17.72 -80.30 47.45
N SER A 8 -18.59 -79.27 47.57
CA SER A 8 -18.25 -77.87 47.88
C SER A 8 -18.34 -77.64 49.40
N PRO A 9 -17.76 -76.55 49.98
CA PRO A 9 -18.61 -75.39 50.29
C PRO A 9 -17.91 -74.01 50.34
N ARG A 10 -18.74 -72.95 50.25
CA ARG A 10 -18.42 -71.52 50.52
C ARG A 10 -18.19 -71.24 52.01
N PRO A 11 -17.60 -70.08 52.36
CA PRO A 11 -18.03 -69.32 53.53
C PRO A 11 -18.28 -67.82 53.28
N ARG A 12 -19.08 -67.22 54.17
CA ARG A 12 -19.36 -65.77 54.36
C ARG A 12 -18.54 -65.24 55.55
N ASP A 13 -18.12 -63.97 55.45
CA ASP A 13 -18.02 -62.84 56.42
C ASP A 13 -17.83 -63.12 57.93
N LEU A 14 -17.09 -62.40 58.78
CA LEU A 14 -16.19 -61.20 58.90
C LEU A 14 -15.72 -61.21 60.41
N PRO A 15 -14.95 -60.27 61.02
CA PRO A 15 -14.08 -59.17 60.56
C PRO A 15 -12.65 -59.21 61.18
N ALA A 16 -11.68 -58.42 60.67
CA ALA A 16 -10.39 -58.18 61.34
C ALA A 16 -9.97 -56.71 61.23
N THR A 17 -9.44 -56.21 62.35
CA THR A 17 -9.06 -54.83 62.68
C THR A 17 -7.88 -54.28 61.87
N PRO A 18 -7.75 -52.94 61.72
CA PRO A 18 -6.64 -52.30 61.04
C PRO A 18 -5.50 -52.08 62.04
N ASP A 19 -4.28 -52.50 61.70
CA ASP A 19 -3.01 -51.88 62.11
C ASP A 19 -1.85 -52.83 61.81
N SER A 20 -1.27 -52.69 60.62
CA SER A 20 0.15 -52.94 60.28
C SER A 20 0.31 -52.76 58.76
N PRO A 21 1.30 -51.99 58.27
CA PRO A 21 1.61 -51.97 56.85
C PRO A 21 2.30 -53.29 56.51
N ALA A 22 1.50 -54.28 56.08
CA ALA A 22 2.03 -55.46 55.44
C ALA A 22 2.63 -55.01 54.10
N LEU A 23 3.96 -55.04 54.03
CA LEU A 23 4.71 -55.05 52.77
C LEU A 23 4.10 -56.16 51.89
N GLU A 24 3.37 -55.76 50.84
CA GLU A 24 3.06 -56.66 49.75
C GLU A 24 4.37 -57.18 49.16
N LYS A 25 4.54 -58.50 49.20
CA LYS A 25 5.64 -59.19 48.55
C LYS A 25 5.43 -59.09 47.04
N GLU A 26 6.02 -58.08 46.42
CA GLU A 26 6.24 -58.05 44.96
C GLU A 26 7.27 -59.13 44.60
N HIS A 27 6.78 -60.30 44.21
CA HIS A 27 7.53 -61.20 43.32
C HIS A 27 7.33 -60.70 41.88
N HIS A 28 8.12 -59.70 41.48
CA HIS A 28 8.15 -59.16 40.12
C HIS A 28 9.52 -59.36 39.47
N PHE A 29 9.99 -60.61 39.37
CA PHE A 29 11.05 -60.97 38.44
C PHE A 29 10.85 -62.45 38.04
N GLY A 30 10.64 -62.69 36.73
CA GLY A 30 10.72 -64.03 36.15
C GLY A 30 9.44 -64.59 35.52
N SER A 31 8.77 -63.87 34.61
CA SER A 31 7.96 -64.54 33.60
C SER A 31 8.18 -63.88 32.23
N GLU A 32 8.32 -64.68 31.17
CA GLU A 32 8.42 -64.20 29.78
C GLU A 32 7.28 -63.21 29.39
N VAL A 33 6.17 -63.23 30.13
CA VAL A 33 5.02 -62.34 29.95
C VAL A 33 5.35 -60.89 30.30
N ALA A 34 6.19 -60.64 31.32
CA ALA A 34 6.60 -59.29 31.72
C ALA A 34 7.50 -58.64 30.66
N VAL A 35 8.53 -59.38 30.20
CA VAL A 35 9.44 -58.92 29.14
C VAL A 35 8.69 -58.66 27.83
N ARG A 36 7.71 -59.50 27.47
CA ARG A 36 6.86 -59.24 26.28
C ARG A 36 6.00 -57.98 26.41
N ARG A 37 5.56 -57.64 27.62
CA ARG A 37 4.81 -56.41 27.89
C ARG A 37 5.70 -55.18 27.73
N GLU A 38 6.90 -55.22 28.30
CA GLU A 38 7.91 -54.15 28.22
C GLU A 38 8.43 -53.94 26.79
N ILE A 39 8.58 -55.02 26.00
CA ILE A 39 8.85 -54.92 24.56
C ILE A 39 7.72 -54.18 23.85
N GLY A 40 6.46 -54.51 24.17
CA GLY A 40 5.29 -53.81 23.65
C GLY A 40 5.29 -52.32 24.01
N GLU A 41 5.55 -52.00 25.27
CA GLU A 41 5.66 -50.62 25.76
C GLU A 41 6.81 -49.85 25.08
N SER A 42 7.97 -50.47 24.92
CA SER A 42 9.11 -49.90 24.20
C SER A 42 8.78 -49.57 22.73
N HIS A 43 8.04 -50.45 22.05
CA HIS A 43 7.55 -50.19 20.70
C HIS A 43 6.51 -49.06 20.65
N THR A 44 5.68 -48.91 21.68
CA THR A 44 4.74 -47.78 21.74
C THR A 44 5.46 -46.44 21.92
N VAL A 45 6.48 -46.39 22.78
CA VAL A 45 7.32 -45.19 23.00
C VAL A 45 8.07 -44.81 21.71
N LEU A 46 8.58 -45.79 20.98
CA LEU A 46 9.20 -45.58 19.67
C LEU A 46 8.23 -44.92 18.68
N ARG A 47 7.02 -45.48 18.54
CA ARG A 47 6.02 -44.95 17.60
C ARG A 47 5.56 -43.55 18.00
N GLU A 48 5.33 -43.30 19.28
CA GLU A 48 4.96 -41.98 19.79
C GLU A 48 6.05 -40.94 19.53
N TYR A 49 7.32 -41.31 19.73
CA TYR A 49 8.45 -40.44 19.40
C TYR A 49 8.51 -40.11 17.90
N GLU A 50 8.31 -41.10 17.02
CA GLU A 50 8.26 -40.89 15.57
C GLU A 50 7.11 -39.97 15.16
N GLU A 51 5.91 -40.21 15.69
CA GLU A 51 4.72 -39.38 15.45
C GLU A 51 4.96 -37.94 15.90
N HIS A 52 5.55 -37.74 17.09
CA HIS A 52 5.88 -36.41 17.62
C HIS A 52 6.98 -35.72 16.80
N ARG A 53 8.04 -36.44 16.41
CA ARG A 53 9.13 -35.91 15.57
C ARG A 53 8.59 -35.47 14.21
N ASP A 54 7.81 -36.31 13.54
CA ASP A 54 7.31 -36.06 12.20
C ASP A 54 6.20 -34.99 12.22
N GLY A 55 5.34 -34.99 13.25
CA GLY A 55 4.36 -33.93 13.49
C GLY A 55 5.01 -32.58 13.69
N LEU A 56 6.04 -32.51 14.54
CA LEU A 56 6.81 -31.29 14.79
C LEU A 56 7.60 -30.84 13.55
N GLY A 57 8.20 -31.79 12.81
CA GLY A 57 8.89 -31.50 11.55
C GLY A 57 7.98 -30.85 10.52
N LYS A 58 6.76 -31.39 10.34
CA LYS A 58 5.72 -30.79 9.48
C LYS A 58 5.26 -29.43 10.00
N ALA A 59 5.05 -29.29 11.31
CA ALA A 59 4.65 -28.02 11.92
C ALA A 59 5.71 -26.92 11.71
N ILE A 60 7.01 -27.27 11.78
CA ILE A 60 8.11 -26.34 11.47
C ILE A 60 8.10 -25.94 9.99
N GLU A 61 7.91 -26.89 9.09
CA GLU A 61 7.84 -26.60 7.66
C GLU A 61 6.67 -25.67 7.32
N GLU A 62 5.47 -25.94 7.83
CA GLU A 62 4.31 -25.06 7.66
C GLU A 62 4.52 -23.69 8.33
N SER A 63 5.15 -23.65 9.51
CA SER A 63 5.50 -22.38 10.18
C SER A 63 6.49 -21.55 9.37
N LYS A 64 7.43 -22.19 8.65
CA LYS A 64 8.32 -21.48 7.71
C LYS A 64 7.51 -20.83 6.59
N TYR A 65 6.56 -21.55 5.99
CA TYR A 65 5.68 -20.99 4.96
C TYR A 65 4.80 -19.85 5.49
N LEU A 66 4.24 -20.01 6.69
CA LEU A 66 3.45 -18.99 7.38
C LEU A 66 4.26 -17.70 7.60
N VAL A 67 5.44 -17.82 8.23
CA VAL A 67 6.31 -16.67 8.54
C VAL A 67 6.85 -16.03 7.27
N ALA A 68 7.24 -16.82 6.26
CA ALA A 68 7.68 -16.28 4.97
C ALA A 68 6.54 -15.57 4.23
N GLY A 69 5.31 -16.11 4.30
CA GLY A 69 4.11 -15.47 3.78
C GLY A 69 3.86 -14.13 4.47
N PHE A 70 3.92 -14.11 5.80
CA PHE A 70 3.68 -12.91 6.59
C PHE A 70 4.74 -11.83 6.36
N ARG A 71 6.00 -12.26 6.18
CA ARG A 71 7.12 -11.40 5.77
C ARG A 71 6.87 -10.77 4.38
N ASN A 72 6.46 -11.57 3.39
CA ASN A 72 6.12 -11.06 2.06
C ASN A 72 4.93 -10.10 2.09
N PHE A 73 3.93 -10.41 2.94
CA PHE A 73 2.78 -9.54 3.15
C PHE A 73 3.17 -8.17 3.68
N ASN A 74 4.08 -8.14 4.67
CA ASN A 74 4.65 -6.91 5.24
C ASN A 74 5.37 -6.04 4.19
N GLY A 75 6.10 -6.66 3.25
CA GLY A 75 6.89 -5.95 2.24
C GLY A 75 6.11 -5.47 1.01
N GLN A 76 5.09 -6.21 0.56
CA GLN A 76 4.46 -5.98 -0.75
C GLN A 76 3.02 -5.45 -0.68
N THR A 77 2.23 -5.92 0.28
CA THR A 77 0.78 -5.68 0.30
C THR A 77 0.36 -4.68 1.35
N TRP A 78 0.91 -4.79 2.57
CA TRP A 78 0.47 -3.98 3.71
C TRP A 78 1.62 -3.80 4.71
N THR A 79 1.85 -2.57 5.16
CA THR A 79 2.85 -2.31 6.20
C THR A 79 2.32 -2.75 7.57
N VAL A 80 2.85 -3.85 8.09
CA VAL A 80 2.47 -4.40 9.40
C VAL A 80 2.89 -3.43 10.49
N GLN A 81 1.95 -3.09 11.37
CA GLN A 81 2.17 -2.23 12.53
C GLN A 81 2.44 -3.10 13.75
N TYR A 82 3.47 -2.73 14.52
CA TYR A 82 3.80 -3.40 15.77
C TYR A 82 2.91 -2.86 16.90
N PRO A 83 2.12 -3.70 17.58
CA PRO A 83 1.27 -3.24 18.67
C PRO A 83 2.09 -2.97 19.93
N VAL A 84 1.78 -1.85 20.61
CA VAL A 84 2.29 -1.57 21.96
C VAL A 84 1.18 -1.95 22.94
N ILE A 85 1.42 -3.04 23.67
CA ILE A 85 0.49 -3.55 24.69
C ILE A 85 0.77 -2.77 25.96
N ARG A 86 -0.23 -2.02 26.44
CA ARG A 86 -0.16 -1.40 27.77
C ARG A 86 -1.08 -2.18 28.71
N PRO A 87 -0.59 -2.61 29.89
CA PRO A 87 -1.47 -3.08 30.94
C PRO A 87 -2.38 -1.91 31.34
N ILE A 88 -3.69 -2.11 31.29
CA ILE A 88 -4.64 -1.14 31.84
C ILE A 88 -4.61 -1.34 33.35
N GLU A 89 -3.91 -0.47 34.07
CA GLU A 89 -4.01 -0.37 35.53
C GLU A 89 -5.38 0.23 35.90
N GLY A 90 -6.43 -0.60 35.86
CA GLY A 90 -7.72 -0.27 36.45
C GLY A 90 -7.71 -0.57 37.96
N PRO A 91 -8.43 0.20 38.80
CA PRO A 91 -8.53 -0.07 40.23
C PRO A 91 -9.13 -1.47 40.44
N SER A 92 -8.41 -2.30 41.20
CA SER A 92 -8.71 -3.71 41.46
C SER A 92 -10.08 -3.90 42.10
N THR A 93 -11.06 -4.36 41.31
CA THR A 93 -12.26 -5.01 41.85
C THR A 93 -12.23 -6.49 41.46
N SER A 94 -12.05 -7.32 42.49
CA SER A 94 -12.05 -8.78 42.56
C SER A 94 -12.89 -9.50 41.49
N ARG A 95 -12.21 -10.07 40.49
CA ARG A 95 -12.55 -11.34 39.83
C ARG A 95 -11.30 -11.88 39.12
N PRO A 96 -10.73 -13.03 39.52
CA PRO A 96 -9.59 -13.62 38.82
C PRO A 96 -10.09 -14.23 37.50
N GLY A 97 -9.57 -13.76 36.36
CA GLY A 97 -9.81 -14.41 35.06
C GLY A 97 -10.00 -13.52 33.83
N SER A 98 -9.90 -12.20 33.91
CA SER A 98 -9.92 -11.35 32.71
C SER A 98 -9.01 -10.14 32.85
N SER A 99 -7.77 -10.28 32.38
CA SER A 99 -6.88 -9.15 32.15
C SER A 99 -7.39 -8.38 30.93
N ARG A 100 -7.98 -7.19 31.16
CA ARG A 100 -8.33 -6.26 30.07
C ARG A 100 -7.07 -5.50 29.67
N ARG A 101 -6.69 -5.56 28.39
CA ARG A 101 -5.50 -4.87 27.87
C ARG A 101 -5.88 -3.88 26.79
N ALA A 102 -5.18 -2.74 26.76
CA ALA A 102 -5.29 -1.76 25.69
C ALA A 102 -4.13 -2.00 24.72
N ILE A 103 -4.46 -2.25 23.47
CA ILE A 103 -3.50 -2.22 22.37
C ILE A 103 -3.51 -0.80 21.83
N THR A 104 -2.33 -0.17 21.82
CA THR A 104 -2.11 1.13 21.20
C THR A 104 -1.22 0.95 19.98
N PHE A 105 -1.58 1.63 18.89
CA PHE A 105 -0.85 1.58 17.62
C PHE A 105 0.00 2.83 17.43
N ILE A 106 1.19 2.65 16.84
CA ILE A 106 2.17 3.71 16.63
C ILE A 106 1.81 4.51 15.36
N GLY A 107 1.74 5.84 15.47
CA GLY A 107 1.76 6.75 14.31
C GLY A 107 0.42 7.34 13.84
N GLU A 108 -0.64 7.35 14.64
CA GLU A 108 -1.85 8.16 14.36
C GLU A 108 -2.07 9.27 15.41
N PRO A 109 -2.37 10.52 14.99
CA PRO A 109 -2.82 11.58 15.90
C PRO A 109 -4.28 11.32 16.30
N GLY A 110 -4.47 10.48 17.30
CA GLY A 110 -5.77 10.07 17.82
C GLY A 110 -5.64 8.67 18.42
N GLU A 111 -5.27 8.63 19.69
CA GLU A 111 -5.03 7.41 20.48
C GLU A 111 -6.15 6.37 20.27
N THR A 112 -5.85 5.34 19.49
CA THR A 112 -6.73 4.18 19.33
C THR A 112 -6.46 3.21 20.46
N GLU A 113 -7.22 3.35 21.54
CA GLU A 113 -7.31 2.30 22.56
C GLU A 113 -8.26 1.21 22.04
N ALA A 114 -7.70 0.13 21.49
CA ALA A 114 -8.47 -1.07 21.23
C ALA A 114 -8.35 -2.00 22.45
N ILE A 115 -9.46 -2.26 23.14
CA ILE A 115 -9.48 -3.20 24.26
C ILE A 115 -9.57 -4.61 23.68
N VAL A 116 -8.46 -5.35 23.72
CA VAL A 116 -8.46 -6.77 23.39
C VAL A 116 -8.65 -7.55 24.69
N THR A 117 -9.77 -8.25 24.79
CA THR A 117 -9.95 -9.29 25.80
C THR A 117 -9.31 -10.56 25.27
N SER A 118 -8.10 -10.90 25.72
CA SER A 118 -7.58 -12.25 25.56
C SER A 118 -8.43 -13.19 26.42
N SER A 119 -9.45 -13.80 25.82
CA SER A 119 -10.03 -15.00 26.41
C SER A 119 -9.13 -16.15 26.01
N LEU A 120 -8.18 -16.53 26.85
CA LEU A 120 -7.68 -17.90 26.89
C LEU A 120 -8.86 -18.78 27.32
N ALA A 121 -9.75 -19.07 26.37
CA ALA A 121 -10.85 -19.97 26.57
C ALA A 121 -10.29 -21.39 26.51
N GLY A 122 -10.02 -21.96 27.69
CA GLY A 122 -10.10 -23.41 27.86
C GLY A 122 -11.46 -23.93 27.34
N PRO A 123 -11.55 -25.20 26.95
CA PRO A 123 -12.66 -25.69 26.14
C PRO A 123 -13.99 -25.61 26.89
N GLY A 124 -14.91 -24.81 26.36
CA GLY A 124 -16.34 -24.84 26.65
C GLY A 124 -16.84 -23.75 27.60
N THR A 125 -17.45 -22.68 27.07
CA THR A 125 -18.69 -22.06 27.61
C THR A 125 -19.25 -21.00 26.66
N LEU A 126 -20.59 -20.97 26.55
CA LEU A 126 -21.38 -20.15 25.62
C LEU A 126 -21.53 -18.68 26.08
N LYS A 127 -21.45 -17.74 25.13
CA LYS A 127 -21.59 -16.28 25.34
C LYS A 127 -23.06 -15.87 25.54
N ARG A 128 -23.38 -15.11 26.60
CA ARG A 128 -24.59 -14.26 26.70
C ARG A 128 -24.19 -12.81 27.01
N ALA A 129 -24.80 -11.87 26.29
CA ALA A 129 -24.61 -10.43 26.41
C ALA A 129 -25.45 -9.83 27.56
N ILE A 130 -24.89 -8.92 28.36
CA ILE A 130 -25.66 -8.04 29.26
C ILE A 130 -25.03 -6.63 29.37
N THR A 131 -25.92 -5.64 29.27
CA THR A 131 -25.85 -4.18 29.37
C THR A 131 -25.47 -3.67 30.78
N ALA A 132 -24.83 -2.50 30.87
CA ALA A 132 -24.34 -1.89 32.12
C ALA A 132 -25.21 -0.72 32.63
N VAL A 133 -25.32 -0.61 33.96
CA VAL A 133 -25.76 0.58 34.74
C VAL A 133 -24.79 0.73 35.93
N PRO A 134 -24.30 1.93 36.32
CA PRO A 134 -23.33 2.10 37.41
C PRO A 134 -23.96 2.60 38.73
N PRO A 135 -23.40 2.25 39.90
CA PRO A 135 -23.51 3.05 41.13
C PRO A 135 -22.13 3.53 41.68
N PRO A 136 -22.11 4.46 42.67
CA PRO A 136 -21.05 5.46 42.92
C PRO A 136 -20.03 5.06 44.04
N PRO A 137 -18.99 5.89 44.33
CA PRO A 137 -17.76 5.45 44.99
C PRO A 137 -17.65 5.82 46.49
N THR A 138 -16.93 5.01 47.29
CA THR A 138 -16.32 5.48 48.56
C THR A 138 -15.08 4.66 48.98
N ALA A 139 -13.96 5.40 49.07
CA ALA A 139 -12.83 5.43 50.02
C ALA A 139 -11.89 4.22 50.32
N PRO A 140 -10.59 4.47 50.62
CA PRO A 140 -9.51 3.48 50.56
C PRO A 140 -9.04 2.97 51.94
N VAL A 141 -8.41 1.78 51.97
CA VAL A 141 -7.62 1.28 53.11
C VAL A 141 -6.27 0.77 52.60
N ILE A 142 -5.20 1.14 53.33
CA ILE A 142 -3.78 0.92 53.07
C ILE A 142 -3.29 -0.33 53.82
N THR A 143 -2.14 -0.87 53.40
CA THR A 143 -1.22 -1.88 53.99
C THR A 143 -1.52 -3.34 53.64
N SER A 144 -0.55 -4.21 53.32
CA SER A 144 0.92 -4.19 53.49
C SER A 144 1.58 -5.20 52.52
N ALA A 145 2.79 -4.87 52.09
CA ALA A 145 3.65 -5.70 51.25
C ALA A 145 4.14 -6.97 51.97
N SER A 146 4.12 -8.10 51.25
CA SER A 146 5.02 -9.24 51.45
C SER A 146 5.36 -9.83 50.10
N SER A 147 6.63 -9.67 49.73
CA SER A 147 7.28 -10.15 48.53
C SER A 147 7.41 -11.67 48.52
N THR A 148 6.76 -12.31 47.56
CA THR A 148 7.17 -13.58 46.98
C THR A 148 7.02 -13.46 45.47
N LEU A 149 8.12 -13.78 44.78
CA LEU A 149 8.28 -13.73 43.33
C LEU A 149 7.35 -14.76 42.68
N ASP A 150 6.18 -14.32 42.26
CA ASP A 150 5.49 -14.93 41.13
C ASP A 150 5.86 -14.07 39.92
N GLU A 151 6.62 -14.64 38.99
CA GLU A 151 6.78 -14.10 37.63
C GLU A 151 5.38 -13.99 37.02
N GLN A 152 4.82 -12.78 37.04
CA GLN A 152 3.67 -12.47 36.23
C GLN A 152 4.16 -12.53 34.79
N ASP A 153 3.65 -13.52 34.04
CA ASP A 153 3.79 -13.60 32.58
C ASP A 153 3.24 -12.31 31.95
N ASP A 154 4.11 -11.30 31.83
CA ASP A 154 3.91 -10.21 30.90
C ASP A 154 3.95 -10.85 29.51
N GLU A 155 2.77 -11.12 28.92
CA GLU A 155 2.60 -11.56 27.53
C GLU A 155 3.00 -10.42 26.56
N ASP A 156 4.27 -10.03 26.65
CA ASP A 156 5.05 -9.34 25.64
C ASP A 156 5.40 -10.33 24.52
N PHE A 157 5.76 -9.80 23.35
CA PHE A 157 6.34 -10.61 22.28
C PHE A 157 7.58 -11.35 22.78
N SER A 158 7.58 -12.67 22.61
CA SER A 158 8.61 -13.55 23.15
C SER A 158 9.80 -13.67 22.19
N ILE A 159 9.52 -13.93 20.91
CA ILE A 159 10.50 -14.17 19.85
C ILE A 159 10.57 -12.96 18.92
N LEU A 160 9.41 -12.41 18.53
CA LEU A 160 9.32 -11.26 17.63
C LEU A 160 9.47 -9.92 18.38
N ARG A 161 10.22 -9.90 19.47
CA ARG A 161 10.53 -8.69 20.23
C ARG A 161 11.47 -7.79 19.44
N LEU A 162 11.08 -6.52 19.31
CA LEU A 162 11.93 -5.51 18.69
C LEU A 162 12.90 -4.93 19.72
N ASP A 163 14.08 -5.55 19.89
CA ASP A 163 15.14 -4.91 20.67
C ASP A 163 15.78 -3.78 19.87
N LEU A 164 15.46 -2.54 20.24
CA LEU A 164 16.23 -1.38 19.83
C LEU A 164 17.50 -1.36 20.68
N SER A 165 18.61 -1.85 20.12
CA SER A 165 19.94 -1.73 20.75
C SER A 165 20.45 -0.28 20.69
N VAL A 166 19.74 0.62 21.36
CA VAL A 166 20.21 1.96 21.68
C VAL A 166 20.60 1.89 23.16
N GLY A 167 21.89 2.06 23.45
CA GLY A 167 22.48 1.78 24.76
C GLY A 167 21.69 2.32 25.94
N VAL A 168 21.55 1.46 26.97
CA VAL A 168 21.09 1.78 28.33
C VAL A 168 19.84 2.67 28.39
N ALA A 169 18.67 2.14 28.00
CA ALA A 169 17.40 2.75 28.42
C ALA A 169 16.29 1.71 28.58
N ARG A 170 15.79 1.57 29.81
CA ARG A 170 14.56 0.82 30.17
C ARG A 170 13.26 1.47 29.63
N HIS A 171 13.35 2.27 28.56
CA HIS A 171 12.26 3.07 27.98
C HIS A 171 12.14 2.92 26.46
N ALA A 172 12.64 1.84 25.87
CA ALA A 172 12.58 1.58 24.42
C ALA A 172 11.14 1.69 23.86
N SER A 173 10.12 1.26 24.62
CA SER A 173 8.71 1.33 24.24
C SER A 173 8.19 2.74 23.96
N ASN A 174 8.74 3.77 24.61
CA ASN A 174 8.36 5.17 24.40
C ASN A 174 9.06 5.82 23.20
N TYR A 175 10.20 5.29 22.75
CA TYR A 175 10.87 5.75 21.53
C TYR A 175 10.33 5.07 20.28
N MET A 176 9.76 3.87 20.42
CA MET A 176 9.10 3.15 19.33
C MET A 176 7.93 3.95 18.74
N SER A 177 7.20 4.72 19.55
CA SER A 177 6.09 5.56 19.08
C SER A 177 6.51 6.74 18.18
N HIS A 178 7.80 7.07 18.14
CA HIS A 178 8.36 8.13 17.28
C HIS A 178 9.00 7.60 15.99
N LEU A 179 9.10 6.27 15.83
CA LEU A 179 9.64 5.68 14.61
C LEU A 179 8.58 5.68 13.49
N GLU A 180 9.01 5.99 12.27
CA GLU A 180 8.15 5.91 11.09
C GLU A 180 7.69 4.47 10.83
N LYS A 181 6.48 4.31 10.27
CA LYS A 181 5.88 3.01 9.94
C LYS A 181 6.82 2.12 9.09
N ALA A 182 7.57 2.72 8.18
CA ALA A 182 8.52 2.03 7.32
C ALA A 182 9.74 1.45 8.09
N SER A 183 10.22 2.15 9.12
CA SER A 183 11.34 1.69 9.94
C SER A 183 10.96 0.48 10.80
N ILE A 184 9.77 0.50 11.39
CA ILE A 184 9.24 -0.63 12.18
C ILE A 184 9.06 -1.86 11.29
N SER A 185 8.51 -1.67 10.08
CA SER A 185 8.35 -2.76 9.10
C SER A 185 9.69 -3.40 8.72
N ALA A 186 10.75 -2.59 8.54
CA ALA A 186 12.09 -3.09 8.25
C ALA A 186 12.71 -3.86 9.44
N LEU A 187 12.49 -3.40 10.68
CA LEU A 187 12.93 -4.12 11.87
C LEU A 187 12.18 -5.45 12.07
N LEU A 188 10.90 -5.51 11.70
CA LEU A 188 10.16 -6.77 11.70
C LEU A 188 10.68 -7.72 10.61
N ASP A 189 11.06 -7.22 9.45
CA ASP A 189 11.64 -8.03 8.38
C ASP A 189 12.92 -8.76 8.81
N THR A 190 13.80 -8.08 9.56
CA THR A 190 15.02 -8.70 10.09
C THR A 190 14.71 -9.77 11.14
N ARG A 191 13.69 -9.56 11.99
CA ARG A 191 13.24 -10.57 12.96
C ARG A 191 12.59 -11.78 12.29
N PHE A 192 11.79 -11.59 11.25
CA PHE A 192 11.25 -12.71 10.46
C PHE A 192 12.37 -13.51 9.78
N ALA A 193 13.38 -12.84 9.24
CA ALA A 193 14.54 -13.52 8.64
C ALA A 193 15.30 -14.37 9.68
N ALA A 194 15.57 -13.81 10.86
CA ALA A 194 16.21 -14.55 11.96
C ALA A 194 15.36 -15.74 12.44
N ALA A 195 14.03 -15.57 12.54
CA ALA A 195 13.12 -16.65 12.91
C ALA A 195 13.13 -17.79 11.88
N LEU A 196 13.16 -17.48 10.58
CA LEU A 196 13.25 -18.47 9.51
C LEU A 196 14.57 -19.26 9.55
N GLU A 197 15.69 -18.58 9.82
CA GLU A 197 16.99 -19.22 9.99
C GLU A 197 16.99 -20.16 11.21
N HIS A 198 16.46 -19.71 12.34
CA HIS A 198 16.34 -20.53 13.54
C HIS A 198 15.44 -21.76 13.33
N LEU A 199 14.30 -21.61 12.65
CA LEU A 199 13.45 -22.74 12.25
C LEU A 199 14.19 -23.74 11.35
N ALA A 200 15.13 -23.27 10.51
CA ALA A 200 15.96 -24.17 9.70
C ALA A 200 16.98 -24.96 10.54
N LEU A 201 17.57 -24.34 11.56
CA LEU A 201 18.45 -25.01 12.50
C LEU A 201 17.70 -26.03 13.37
N LEU A 202 16.52 -25.66 13.88
CA LEU A 202 15.66 -26.57 14.66
C LEU A 202 15.23 -27.79 13.84
N GLN A 203 14.87 -27.59 12.57
CA GLN A 203 14.53 -28.71 11.68
C GLN A 203 15.71 -29.69 11.53
N LYS A 204 16.93 -29.18 11.31
CA LYS A 204 18.13 -30.03 11.24
C LYS A 204 18.36 -30.79 12.56
N ARG A 205 18.17 -30.13 13.70
CA ARG A 205 18.34 -30.74 15.04
C ARG A 205 17.33 -31.85 15.34
N ILE A 206 16.10 -31.74 14.85
CA ILE A 206 15.04 -32.75 15.06
C ILE A 206 15.28 -34.01 14.22
N TYR A 207 15.79 -33.84 12.99
CA TYR A 207 16.06 -34.95 12.08
C TYR A 207 17.44 -35.59 12.25
N ASP A 208 18.33 -35.00 13.05
CA ASP A 208 19.55 -35.66 13.48
C ASP A 208 19.19 -37.02 14.12
N PRO A 209 19.70 -38.16 13.63
CA PRO A 209 19.45 -39.48 14.19
C PRO A 209 20.41 -39.85 15.33
N GLN A 210 21.53 -39.12 15.51
CA GLN A 210 22.60 -39.54 16.42
C GLN A 210 22.25 -39.23 17.88
N SER A 211 22.48 -40.20 18.77
CA SER A 211 22.35 -40.09 20.22
C SER A 211 23.61 -40.63 20.87
N ARG A 212 24.24 -39.86 21.75
CA ARG A 212 25.43 -40.31 22.47
C ARG A 212 25.09 -40.72 23.89
N VAL A 213 25.50 -41.92 24.26
CA VAL A 213 25.34 -42.50 25.60
C VAL A 213 26.70 -42.61 26.26
N LEU A 214 26.90 -41.87 27.35
CA LEU A 214 28.14 -41.88 28.11
C LEU A 214 28.10 -42.97 29.17
N VAL A 215 28.99 -43.95 29.11
CA VAL A 215 29.18 -44.98 30.13
C VAL A 215 30.33 -44.57 31.04
N THR A 216 30.05 -44.37 32.33
CA THR A 216 31.02 -43.92 33.32
C THR A 216 30.81 -44.61 34.67
N GLY A 217 31.73 -44.41 35.61
CA GLY A 217 31.75 -45.10 36.89
C GLY A 217 33.15 -45.33 37.44
N ASP A 218 33.21 -45.86 38.65
CA ASP A 218 34.47 -46.08 39.36
C ASP A 218 35.42 -47.04 38.62
N LEU A 219 36.70 -46.96 38.99
CA LEU A 219 37.71 -47.92 38.56
C LEU A 219 37.25 -49.35 38.89
N ASN A 220 37.41 -50.27 37.95
CA ASN A 220 37.02 -51.68 38.08
C ASN A 220 35.52 -51.93 38.38
N ALA A 221 34.62 -50.99 38.06
CA ALA A 221 33.17 -51.21 38.14
C ALA A 221 32.62 -52.18 37.06
N GLY A 222 33.44 -52.52 36.06
CA GLY A 222 33.05 -53.37 34.91
C GLY A 222 32.37 -52.59 33.78
N LYS A 223 32.81 -51.36 33.51
CA LYS A 223 32.31 -50.48 32.43
C LYS A 223 32.56 -51.09 31.04
N SER A 224 33.81 -51.40 30.73
CA SER A 224 34.20 -51.97 29.44
C SER A 224 33.60 -53.37 29.23
N THR A 225 33.42 -54.16 30.31
CA THR A 225 32.68 -55.44 30.28
C THR A 225 31.19 -55.24 29.95
N LEU A 226 30.56 -54.19 30.51
CA LEU A 226 29.17 -53.85 30.19
C LEU A 226 29.03 -53.44 28.72
N ILE A 227 29.95 -52.63 28.20
CA ILE A 227 29.95 -52.22 26.79
C ILE A 227 30.10 -53.43 25.86
N ASN A 228 31.04 -54.34 26.13
CA ASN A 228 31.19 -55.58 25.37
C ASN A 228 29.91 -56.42 25.38
N ALA A 229 29.24 -56.51 26.54
CA ALA A 229 27.95 -57.20 26.66
C ALA A 229 26.85 -56.52 25.82
N LEU A 230 26.73 -55.19 25.86
CA LEU A 230 25.77 -54.42 25.06
C LEU A 230 26.04 -54.51 23.55
N LEU A 231 27.30 -54.59 23.15
CA LEU A 231 27.73 -54.76 21.76
C LEU A 231 27.62 -56.21 21.26
N ARG A 232 27.40 -57.17 22.17
CA ARG A 232 27.36 -58.62 21.90
C ARG A 232 28.58 -59.13 21.14
N ARG A 233 29.75 -58.57 21.48
CA ARG A 233 31.04 -58.98 20.92
C ARG A 233 32.02 -59.22 22.05
N ASN A 234 32.77 -60.30 21.91
CA ASN A 234 33.85 -60.61 22.83
C ASN A 234 35.07 -59.75 22.42
N GLU A 235 35.70 -59.12 23.40
CA GLU A 235 37.04 -58.50 23.25
C GLU A 235 37.12 -57.25 22.35
N VAL A 236 36.06 -56.45 22.23
CA VAL A 236 36.14 -55.13 21.57
C VAL A 236 36.88 -54.14 22.48
N MET A 237 36.33 -53.89 23.67
CA MET A 237 36.96 -53.04 24.66
C MET A 237 37.87 -53.89 25.55
N PRO A 238 39.09 -53.43 25.88
CA PRO A 238 40.01 -54.19 26.70
C PRO A 238 39.47 -54.36 28.13
N THR A 239 39.55 -55.58 28.67
CA THR A 239 39.05 -55.93 30.01
C THR A 239 40.12 -56.65 30.83
N ASP A 240 40.61 -56.02 31.89
CA ASP A 240 41.57 -56.57 32.86
C ASP A 240 41.27 -55.99 34.26
N GLU A 241 41.93 -56.51 35.30
CA GLU A 241 41.82 -56.05 36.68
C GLU A 241 42.62 -54.76 36.95
N GLN A 242 43.53 -54.37 36.04
CA GLN A 242 44.28 -53.12 36.12
C GLN A 242 43.51 -51.95 35.46
N PRO A 243 43.77 -50.69 35.84
CA PRO A 243 43.18 -49.53 35.16
C PRO A 243 43.66 -49.46 33.70
N LEU A 244 42.81 -49.85 32.75
CA LEU A 244 43.18 -49.90 31.33
C LEU A 244 42.69 -48.69 30.52
N THR A 245 41.56 -48.08 30.89
CA THR A 245 40.98 -46.99 30.09
C THR A 245 41.40 -45.63 30.63
N THR A 246 42.41 -45.01 29.99
CA THR A 246 42.88 -43.65 30.32
C THR A 246 42.23 -42.56 29.45
N ARG A 247 41.66 -42.95 28.30
CA ARG A 247 41.10 -42.05 27.27
C ARG A 247 39.65 -42.39 26.93
N PHE A 248 38.89 -41.41 26.42
CA PHE A 248 37.52 -41.61 25.93
C PHE A 248 37.50 -42.39 24.62
N VAL A 249 36.64 -43.41 24.54
CA VAL A 249 36.43 -44.22 23.34
C VAL A 249 34.96 -44.17 22.95
N GLU A 250 34.64 -43.63 21.77
CA GLU A 250 33.30 -43.59 21.19
C GLU A 250 33.14 -44.75 20.20
N VAL A 251 32.26 -45.71 20.51
CA VAL A 251 31.90 -46.82 19.65
C VAL A 251 30.68 -46.47 18.82
N VAL A 252 30.80 -46.64 17.51
CA VAL A 252 29.80 -46.25 16.50
C VAL A 252 29.55 -47.39 15.53
N SER A 253 28.34 -47.46 14.98
CA SER A 253 28.01 -48.44 13.92
C SER A 253 28.84 -48.16 12.66
N ALA A 254 29.45 -49.20 12.09
CA ALA A 254 30.21 -49.13 10.84
C ALA A 254 29.35 -48.66 9.65
N ARG A 255 28.00 -48.65 9.78
CA ARG A 255 27.09 -48.06 8.78
C ARG A 255 27.38 -46.58 8.52
N GLU A 256 27.83 -45.85 9.53
CA GLU A 256 28.24 -44.44 9.38
C GLU A 256 29.51 -44.28 8.54
N ASN A 257 30.26 -45.36 8.32
CA ASN A 257 31.53 -45.37 7.58
C ASN A 257 31.54 -46.43 6.47
N GLU A 258 30.48 -46.44 5.65
CA GLU A 258 30.37 -47.31 4.47
C GLU A 258 30.50 -48.83 4.78
N GLY A 259 30.25 -49.23 6.02
CA GLY A 259 30.35 -50.61 6.49
C GLY A 259 31.78 -51.09 6.82
N ARG A 260 32.77 -50.20 6.88
CA ARG A 260 34.16 -50.51 7.25
C ARG A 260 34.38 -50.47 8.77
N GLU A 261 35.16 -51.44 9.26
CA GLU A 261 35.61 -51.49 10.65
C GLU A 261 37.01 -50.87 10.74
N GLU A 262 37.11 -49.68 11.33
CA GLU A 262 38.37 -48.95 11.48
C GLU A 262 38.26 -47.96 12.66
N ILE A 263 39.41 -47.51 13.16
CA ILE A 263 39.51 -46.52 14.23
C ILE A 263 39.87 -45.16 13.62
N HIS A 264 39.09 -44.13 13.92
CA HIS A 264 39.43 -42.75 13.62
C HIS A 264 39.97 -42.07 14.88
N VAL A 265 41.24 -41.66 14.82
CA VAL A 265 41.89 -40.90 15.89
C VAL A 265 41.80 -39.42 15.56
N LEU A 266 41.10 -38.66 16.41
CA LEU A 266 40.93 -37.22 16.22
C LEU A 266 42.22 -36.48 16.59
N ASP A 267 42.61 -35.50 15.76
CA ASP A 267 43.70 -34.58 16.10
C ASP A 267 43.19 -33.48 17.07
N LYS A 268 44.06 -33.02 17.97
CA LYS A 268 43.74 -32.08 19.07
C LYS A 268 43.19 -30.73 18.61
N SER A 269 43.35 -30.38 17.32
CA SER A 269 43.11 -29.04 16.79
C SER A 269 41.89 -28.89 15.88
N VAL A 270 41.25 -29.99 15.44
CA VAL A 270 40.19 -29.96 14.39
C VAL A 270 38.94 -30.71 14.85
N LYS A 271 37.74 -30.18 14.52
CA LYS A 271 36.46 -30.86 14.76
C LYS A 271 36.29 -31.99 13.74
N TYR A 272 35.95 -33.18 14.21
CA TYR A 272 35.77 -34.37 13.37
C TYR A 272 34.71 -34.15 12.28
N ASP A 273 35.09 -34.37 11.02
CA ASP A 273 34.19 -34.39 9.87
C ASP A 273 34.47 -35.65 9.03
N PRO A 274 33.49 -36.56 8.89
CA PRO A 274 33.63 -37.77 8.07
C PRO A 274 33.97 -37.48 6.59
N THR A 275 33.59 -36.29 6.10
CA THR A 275 33.84 -35.91 4.70
C THR A 275 35.25 -35.37 4.48
N ASP A 276 35.89 -34.87 5.55
CA ASP A 276 37.23 -34.33 5.52
C ASP A 276 38.24 -35.31 6.14
N LYS A 277 38.91 -36.07 5.27
CA LYS A 277 39.94 -37.05 5.64
C LYS A 277 41.19 -36.44 6.29
N SER A 278 41.33 -35.11 6.28
CA SER A 278 42.44 -34.43 6.97
C SER A 278 42.18 -34.25 8.47
N SER A 279 40.94 -34.44 8.92
CA SER A 279 40.54 -34.24 10.32
C SER A 279 40.87 -35.43 11.25
N TYR A 280 41.26 -36.58 10.71
CA TYR A 280 41.53 -37.80 11.48
C TYR A 280 42.61 -38.69 10.86
N SER A 281 43.26 -39.52 11.68
CA SER A 281 44.10 -40.63 11.22
C SER A 281 43.38 -41.97 11.39
N ILE A 282 43.64 -42.91 10.48
CA ILE A 282 42.99 -44.23 10.43
C ILE A 282 43.93 -45.28 11.03
N GLU A 283 43.40 -46.09 11.95
CA GLU A 283 44.09 -47.22 12.59
C GLU A 283 43.24 -48.50 12.54
N SER A 284 43.89 -49.67 12.69
CA SER A 284 43.20 -50.97 12.77
C SER A 284 42.50 -51.14 14.12
N VAL A 285 41.35 -51.82 14.14
CA VAL A 285 40.61 -52.14 15.39
C VAL A 285 41.46 -52.93 16.38
N GLU A 286 42.39 -53.75 15.88
CA GLU A 286 43.34 -54.53 16.70
C GLU A 286 44.29 -53.66 17.53
N ASN A 287 44.55 -52.42 17.09
CA ASN A 287 45.43 -51.49 17.81
C ASN A 287 44.71 -50.76 18.96
N LEU A 288 43.41 -50.98 19.17
CA LEU A 288 42.62 -50.27 20.18
C LEU A 288 43.16 -50.48 21.60
N GLU A 289 43.53 -51.71 21.95
CA GLU A 289 44.05 -52.03 23.28
C GLU A 289 45.30 -51.22 23.59
N ALA A 290 46.29 -51.25 22.70
CA ALA A 290 47.53 -50.49 22.86
C ALA A 290 47.30 -48.97 22.99
N MET A 291 46.36 -48.42 22.20
CA MET A 291 46.03 -47.00 22.21
C MET A 291 45.34 -46.52 23.50
N VAL A 292 44.54 -47.39 24.12
CA VAL A 292 43.73 -47.05 25.29
C VAL A 292 44.52 -47.26 26.59
N THR A 293 45.50 -48.17 26.57
CA THR A 293 46.41 -48.45 27.70
C THR A 293 47.65 -47.56 27.76
N ASP A 294 47.84 -46.66 26.79
CA ASP A 294 49.02 -45.80 26.73
C ASP A 294 49.07 -44.84 27.92
N VAL A 295 50.13 -44.98 28.73
CA VAL A 295 50.34 -44.23 29.99
C VAL A 295 50.58 -42.74 29.72
N ASP A 296 51.05 -42.38 28.53
CA ASP A 296 51.26 -40.99 28.13
C ASP A 296 49.96 -40.29 27.70
N THR A 297 48.84 -41.02 27.64
CA THR A 297 47.52 -40.47 27.31
C THR A 297 46.61 -40.38 28.52
N ASP A 298 46.03 -39.20 28.73
CA ASP A 298 45.06 -38.93 29.79
C ASP A 298 43.65 -38.65 29.24
N ALA A 299 42.67 -38.53 30.15
CA ALA A 299 41.27 -38.18 29.85
C ALA A 299 41.11 -36.82 29.11
N SER A 300 42.14 -35.97 29.11
CA SER A 300 42.17 -34.71 28.35
C SER A 300 42.55 -34.89 26.87
N SER A 301 42.99 -36.08 26.47
CA SER A 301 43.28 -36.41 25.07
C SER A 301 41.98 -36.49 24.26
N PRO A 302 42.00 -36.15 22.96
CA PRO A 302 40.78 -36.15 22.13
C PRO A 302 40.19 -37.56 22.07
N PRO A 303 38.87 -37.75 22.01
CA PRO A 303 38.28 -39.08 22.01
C PRO A 303 38.71 -39.88 20.77
N VAL A 304 38.71 -41.21 20.90
CA VAL A 304 38.95 -42.14 19.78
C VAL A 304 37.61 -42.66 19.29
N ARG A 305 37.35 -42.64 17.99
CA ARG A 305 36.07 -43.10 17.42
C ARG A 305 36.26 -44.44 16.72
N VAL A 306 35.60 -45.49 17.19
CA VAL A 306 35.76 -46.88 16.73
C VAL A 306 34.51 -47.28 15.95
N PHE A 307 34.68 -47.61 14.67
CA PHE A 307 33.60 -48.09 13.82
C PHE A 307 33.54 -49.60 13.84
N LEU A 308 32.40 -50.16 14.27
CA LEU A 308 32.21 -51.61 14.40
C LEU A 308 30.98 -52.07 13.63
N ARG A 309 31.07 -53.21 12.95
CA ARG A 309 29.91 -53.83 12.32
C ARG A 309 29.04 -54.47 13.41
N GLU A 310 27.73 -54.42 13.22
CA GLU A 310 26.82 -55.11 14.16
C GLU A 310 27.00 -56.63 14.05
N ALA A 311 26.87 -57.33 15.19
CA ALA A 311 26.81 -58.80 15.19
C ALA A 311 25.49 -59.23 14.51
N VAL A 312 25.59 -60.11 13.51
CA VAL A 312 24.49 -60.49 12.60
C VAL A 312 23.50 -61.48 13.25
N GLU A 313 23.86 -62.05 14.39
CA GLU A 313 23.12 -63.16 15.01
C GLU A 313 22.39 -62.70 16.28
N LEU A 314 21.04 -62.65 16.20
CA LEU A 314 20.05 -63.03 17.22
C LEU A 314 18.74 -62.21 17.11
N SER A 315 17.67 -62.76 17.68
CA SER A 315 16.27 -62.29 17.66
C SER A 315 15.99 -60.87 18.17
N ASN A 316 16.98 -60.17 18.75
CA ASN A 316 16.84 -58.85 19.36
C ASN A 316 17.70 -57.83 18.59
N PRO A 317 17.15 -56.65 18.22
CA PRO A 317 17.88 -55.63 17.46
C PRO A 317 19.06 -55.06 18.27
N SER A 318 20.15 -54.73 17.58
CA SER A 318 21.35 -54.10 18.15
C SER A 318 21.02 -52.79 18.85
N ILE A 319 21.68 -52.51 19.98
CA ILE A 319 21.53 -51.23 20.69
C ILE A 319 22.04 -50.04 19.85
N LEU A 320 23.02 -50.27 18.97
CA LEU A 320 23.63 -49.22 18.16
C LEU A 320 22.67 -48.65 17.11
N HIS A 321 21.68 -49.43 16.69
CA HIS A 321 20.72 -49.02 15.66
C HIS A 321 19.31 -49.47 16.00
N ASN A 322 18.47 -48.51 16.39
CA ASN A 322 17.07 -48.75 16.74
C ASN A 322 16.10 -48.58 15.56
N GLY A 323 16.61 -48.47 14.33
CA GLY A 323 15.81 -48.13 13.13
C GLY A 323 15.42 -46.65 13.06
N VAL A 324 15.19 -46.00 14.20
CA VAL A 324 14.78 -44.59 14.33
C VAL A 324 15.90 -43.67 14.81
N VAL A 325 16.77 -44.20 15.69
CA VAL A 325 17.85 -43.47 16.36
C VAL A 325 19.11 -44.33 16.30
N ASP A 326 20.23 -43.68 15.99
CA ASP A 326 21.57 -44.27 16.02
C ASP A 326 22.21 -43.93 17.36
N ILE A 327 22.58 -44.95 18.13
CA ILE A 327 23.16 -44.80 19.46
C ILE A 327 24.67 -45.02 19.35
N SER A 328 25.47 -44.04 19.73
CA SER A 328 26.90 -44.23 19.99
C SER A 328 27.15 -44.41 21.48
N LEU A 329 28.00 -45.38 21.83
CA LEU A 329 28.36 -45.69 23.20
C LEU A 329 29.75 -45.12 23.49
N ILE A 330 29.89 -44.33 24.54
CA ILE A 330 31.17 -43.73 24.91
C ILE A 330 31.67 -44.38 26.20
N ASP A 331 32.79 -45.10 26.16
CA ASP A 331 33.48 -45.55 27.36
C ASP A 331 34.30 -44.39 27.94
N ALA A 332 33.98 -44.01 29.17
CA ALA A 332 34.72 -43.01 29.90
C ALA A 332 35.83 -43.66 30.74
N PRO A 333 36.99 -42.99 30.91
CA PRO A 333 38.01 -43.44 31.83
C PRO A 333 37.45 -43.57 33.25
N GLY A 334 37.97 -44.52 34.02
CA GLY A 334 37.52 -44.73 35.40
C GLY A 334 37.67 -43.48 36.26
N LEU A 335 36.69 -43.23 37.13
CA LEU A 335 36.70 -42.06 37.99
C LEU A 335 37.86 -42.14 39.00
N ASN A 336 38.79 -41.19 38.88
CA ASN A 336 39.87 -40.94 39.82
C ASN A 336 39.85 -39.44 40.20
N ARG A 337 40.72 -39.02 41.14
CA ARG A 337 40.70 -37.64 41.65
C ARG A 337 40.90 -36.56 40.56
N ASP A 338 41.60 -36.90 39.48
CA ASP A 338 41.97 -35.97 38.41
C ASP A 338 41.01 -36.06 37.18
N SER A 339 40.27 -37.16 37.02
CA SER A 339 39.37 -37.43 35.88
C SER A 339 37.91 -37.05 36.14
N ILE A 340 37.46 -36.93 37.40
CA ILE A 340 36.06 -36.60 37.75
C ILE A 340 35.57 -35.34 37.05
N LYS A 341 36.35 -34.26 37.10
CA LYS A 341 35.96 -32.97 36.49
C LYS A 341 35.88 -33.06 34.98
N THR A 342 36.83 -33.74 34.35
CA THR A 342 36.88 -33.90 32.89
C THR A 342 35.68 -34.72 32.41
N THR A 343 35.38 -35.83 33.07
CA THR A 343 34.23 -36.69 32.75
C THR A 343 32.90 -36.00 33.05
N ALA A 344 32.78 -35.24 34.14
CA ALA A 344 31.59 -34.46 34.45
C ALA A 344 31.38 -33.33 33.43
N ASN A 345 32.44 -32.64 33.01
CA ASN A 345 32.35 -31.62 31.95
C ASN A 345 31.91 -32.23 30.61
N PHE A 346 32.43 -33.42 30.28
CA PHE A 346 32.03 -34.15 29.08
C PHE A 346 30.55 -34.53 29.13
N ALA A 347 30.06 -35.06 30.26
CA ALA A 347 28.67 -35.41 30.50
C ALA A 347 27.67 -34.24 30.34
N ARG A 348 28.12 -33.00 30.49
CA ARG A 348 27.29 -31.78 30.34
C ARG A 348 27.12 -31.35 28.88
N GLN A 349 27.83 -31.95 27.93
CA GLN A 349 27.65 -31.60 26.52
C GLN A 349 26.22 -31.90 26.05
N GLU A 350 25.65 -31.02 25.21
CA GLU A 350 24.30 -31.18 24.67
C GLU A 350 24.16 -32.44 23.80
N GLU A 351 25.26 -32.91 23.20
CA GLU A 351 25.29 -34.08 22.32
C GLU A 351 25.10 -35.41 23.10
N ILE A 352 25.30 -35.41 24.42
CA ILE A 352 25.12 -36.58 25.29
C ILE A 352 23.70 -36.59 25.85
N ASP A 353 22.88 -37.51 25.38
CA ASP A 353 21.48 -37.64 25.77
C ASP A 353 21.31 -38.40 27.10
N VAL A 354 22.17 -39.40 27.35
CA VAL A 354 22.09 -40.28 28.52
C VAL A 354 23.46 -40.52 29.14
N VAL A 355 23.52 -40.53 30.46
CA VAL A 355 24.68 -40.94 31.25
C VAL A 355 24.35 -42.23 31.98
N VAL A 356 25.07 -43.30 31.65
CA VAL A 356 25.03 -44.61 32.28
C VAL A 356 26.13 -44.67 33.34
N PHE A 357 25.74 -44.76 34.61
CA PHE A 357 26.63 -44.85 35.75
C PHE A 357 26.74 -46.29 36.26
N VAL A 358 27.90 -46.91 36.07
CA VAL A 358 28.17 -48.29 36.47
C VAL A 358 28.75 -48.34 37.88
N VAL A 359 28.12 -49.12 38.74
CA VAL A 359 28.50 -49.33 40.14
C VAL A 359 28.80 -50.80 40.36
N SER A 360 29.92 -51.11 41.02
CA SER A 360 30.18 -52.48 41.48
C SER A 360 29.33 -52.78 42.71
N ALA A 361 28.49 -53.83 42.66
CA ALA A 361 27.67 -54.27 43.79
C ALA A 361 28.51 -54.59 45.04
N ALA A 362 29.75 -55.07 44.85
CA ALA A 362 30.67 -55.38 45.93
C ALA A 362 31.22 -54.13 46.63
N ASN A 363 31.51 -53.08 45.87
CA ASN A 363 32.24 -51.90 46.36
C ASN A 363 31.32 -50.74 46.81
N HIS A 364 30.01 -50.79 46.52
CA HIS A 364 29.06 -49.70 46.74
C HIS A 364 29.50 -48.37 46.06
N PHE A 365 28.82 -47.25 46.34
CA PHE A 365 29.22 -45.93 45.80
C PHE A 365 30.43 -45.35 46.54
N THR A 366 31.56 -45.16 45.85
CA THR A 366 32.73 -44.47 46.40
C THR A 366 32.50 -42.95 46.53
N LEU A 367 33.44 -42.24 47.17
CA LEU A 367 33.37 -40.77 47.26
C LEU A 367 33.45 -40.10 45.87
N SER A 368 34.31 -40.60 44.99
CA SER A 368 34.45 -40.14 43.61
C SER A 368 33.14 -40.31 42.82
N ALA A 369 32.49 -41.47 42.96
CA ALA A 369 31.19 -41.72 42.36
C ALA A 369 30.10 -40.75 42.86
N LYS A 370 30.06 -40.51 44.18
CA LYS A 370 29.09 -39.58 44.78
C LYS A 370 29.29 -38.15 44.28
N GLU A 371 30.53 -37.69 44.19
CA GLU A 371 30.85 -36.35 43.69
C GLU A 371 30.48 -36.19 42.21
N PHE A 372 30.76 -37.20 41.38
CA PHE A 372 30.34 -37.21 39.98
C PHE A 372 28.82 -37.16 39.83
N ILE A 373 28.08 -38.02 40.55
CA ILE A 373 26.60 -38.06 40.47
C ILE A 373 26.00 -36.74 40.94
N TRP A 374 26.55 -36.14 42.00
CA TRP A 374 26.11 -34.84 42.48
C TRP A 374 26.32 -33.74 41.43
N GLN A 375 27.50 -33.70 40.80
CA GLN A 375 27.83 -32.70 39.78
C GLN A 375 27.05 -32.91 38.47
N ALA A 376 26.94 -34.15 38.00
CA ALA A 376 26.22 -34.49 36.77
C ALA A 376 24.70 -34.40 36.94
N GLY A 377 24.18 -34.75 38.12
CA GLY A 377 22.75 -34.74 38.46
C GLY A 377 22.12 -33.35 38.57
N GLN A 378 22.93 -32.30 38.75
CA GLN A 378 22.46 -30.91 38.68
C GLN A 378 22.10 -30.49 37.25
N GLU A 379 22.84 -30.99 36.26
CA GLU A 379 22.63 -30.66 34.84
C GLU A 379 21.66 -31.63 34.17
N LYS A 380 21.88 -32.93 34.37
CA LYS A 380 21.05 -34.00 33.82
C LYS A 380 20.13 -34.50 34.93
N ALA A 381 18.84 -34.20 34.79
CA ALA A 381 17.84 -34.51 35.82
C ALA A 381 17.72 -36.01 36.15
N HIS A 382 18.01 -36.90 35.20
CA HIS A 382 17.91 -38.36 35.36
C HIS A 382 19.21 -39.04 34.91
N LEU A 383 19.74 -39.93 35.74
CA LEU A 383 20.92 -40.75 35.47
C LEU A 383 20.49 -42.22 35.37
N PHE A 384 21.12 -42.99 34.48
CA PHE A 384 20.82 -44.40 34.31
C PHE A 384 21.85 -45.23 35.09
N ILE A 385 21.45 -45.95 36.14
CA ILE A 385 22.38 -46.57 37.09
C ILE A 385 22.38 -48.09 36.89
N VAL A 386 23.58 -48.65 36.68
CA VAL A 386 23.79 -50.08 36.46
C VAL A 386 24.65 -50.66 37.58
N VAL A 387 24.05 -51.49 38.41
CA VAL A 387 24.72 -52.20 39.49
C VAL A 387 25.20 -53.55 38.96
N ASN A 388 26.50 -53.63 38.67
CA ASN A 388 27.16 -54.78 38.07
C ASN A 388 27.76 -55.73 39.13
N ARG A 389 28.12 -56.97 38.74
CA ARG A 389 28.63 -58.03 39.64
C ARG A 389 27.65 -58.43 40.74
N PHE A 390 26.35 -58.38 40.43
CA PHE A 390 25.30 -58.66 41.41
C PHE A 390 25.23 -60.14 41.83
N ASP A 391 25.87 -61.02 41.08
CA ASP A 391 26.02 -62.44 41.37
C ASP A 391 26.96 -62.73 42.55
N GLN A 392 27.94 -61.85 42.80
CA GLN A 392 28.88 -61.96 43.93
C GLN A 392 28.20 -61.70 45.29
N ILE A 393 27.00 -61.13 45.29
CA ILE A 393 26.27 -60.74 46.50
C ILE A 393 25.37 -61.88 46.99
N LYS A 394 25.63 -62.36 48.21
CA LYS A 394 24.80 -63.36 48.89
C LYS A 394 23.43 -62.83 49.30
N ASP A 395 23.38 -61.65 49.93
CA ASP A 395 22.14 -60.98 50.36
C ASP A 395 21.73 -59.88 49.39
N LYS A 396 21.06 -60.30 48.32
CA LYS A 396 20.60 -59.45 47.22
C LYS A 396 19.64 -58.34 47.69
N ASN A 397 18.76 -58.64 48.65
CA ASN A 397 17.74 -57.70 49.12
C ASN A 397 18.34 -56.57 49.97
N ARG A 398 19.33 -56.90 50.80
CA ARG A 398 20.06 -55.89 51.57
C ARG A 398 20.85 -54.95 50.66
N CYS A 399 21.55 -55.49 49.67
CA CYS A 399 22.30 -54.70 48.70
C CYS A 399 21.40 -53.72 47.94
N ARG A 400 20.27 -54.19 47.40
CA ARG A 400 19.28 -53.34 46.70
C ARG A 400 18.83 -52.16 47.55
N ARG A 401 18.47 -52.41 48.81
CA ARG A 401 18.00 -51.36 49.74
C ARG A 401 19.06 -50.30 50.00
N LEU A 402 20.31 -50.72 50.26
CA LEU A 402 21.41 -49.81 50.54
C LEU A 402 21.75 -48.92 49.34
N VAL A 403 21.79 -49.50 48.14
CA VAL A 403 22.05 -48.75 46.89
C VAL A 403 20.94 -47.72 46.66
N LEU A 404 19.67 -48.13 46.77
CA LEU A 404 18.52 -47.24 46.57
C LEU A 404 18.47 -46.10 47.59
N GLU A 405 18.82 -46.36 48.86
CA GLU A 405 18.91 -45.32 49.89
C GLU A 405 20.01 -44.30 49.58
N GLN A 406 21.15 -44.75 49.05
CA GLN A 406 22.23 -43.86 48.61
C GLN A 406 21.81 -43.04 47.39
N ILE A 407 21.11 -43.63 46.40
CA ILE A 407 20.59 -42.90 45.23
C ILE A 407 19.59 -41.83 45.67
N LYS A 408 18.70 -42.14 46.61
CA LYS A 408 17.73 -41.18 47.15
C LYS A 408 18.39 -39.90 47.71
N GLN A 409 19.58 -40.03 48.30
CA GLN A 409 20.33 -38.89 48.84
C GLN A 409 21.05 -38.09 47.74
N LEU A 410 21.55 -38.76 46.70
CA LEU A 410 22.40 -38.14 45.66
C LEU A 410 21.59 -37.58 44.48
N SER A 411 20.59 -38.32 44.01
CA SER A 411 19.74 -37.97 42.87
C SER A 411 18.29 -38.36 43.16
N PRO A 412 17.50 -37.48 43.80
CA PRO A 412 16.11 -37.76 44.17
C PRO A 412 15.22 -38.09 42.95
N LYS A 413 15.41 -37.39 41.83
CA LYS A 413 14.66 -37.61 40.59
C LYS A 413 14.92 -38.99 39.97
N THR A 414 16.14 -39.51 40.09
CA THR A 414 16.47 -40.87 39.64
C THR A 414 15.85 -41.93 40.57
N TYR A 415 15.64 -41.59 41.84
CA TYR A 415 15.00 -42.48 42.81
C TYR A 415 13.47 -42.60 42.60
N GLU A 416 12.80 -41.52 42.20
CA GLU A 416 11.37 -41.53 41.87
C GLU A 416 11.03 -42.57 40.79
N ASP A 417 11.88 -42.64 39.75
CA ASP A 417 11.74 -43.57 38.61
C ASP A 417 12.72 -44.77 38.71
N ALA A 418 13.08 -45.19 39.93
CA ALA A 418 14.14 -46.19 40.14
C ALA A 418 13.84 -47.57 39.51
N ALA A 419 12.57 -47.89 39.25
CA ALA A 419 12.17 -49.15 38.60
C ALA A 419 12.75 -49.27 37.18
N ASP A 420 12.78 -48.15 36.45
CA ASP A 420 13.21 -48.10 35.03
C ASP A 420 14.65 -47.59 34.86
N LEU A 421 15.22 -46.97 35.90
CA LEU A 421 16.54 -46.34 35.86
C LEU A 421 17.64 -47.10 36.61
N VAL A 422 17.28 -48.01 37.53
CA VAL A 422 18.25 -48.72 38.39
C VAL A 422 18.19 -50.22 38.13
N HIS A 423 19.23 -50.74 37.47
CA HIS A 423 19.28 -52.13 37.04
C HIS A 423 20.36 -52.91 37.76
N PHE A 424 20.03 -54.12 38.21
CA PHE A 424 20.97 -55.04 38.86
C PHE A 424 21.31 -56.16 37.88
N VAL A 425 22.55 -56.17 37.39
CA VAL A 425 22.98 -57.04 36.29
C VAL A 425 24.31 -57.74 36.57
N ASP A 426 24.62 -58.70 35.71
CA ASP A 426 25.89 -59.40 35.68
C ASP A 426 26.40 -59.42 34.23
N SER A 427 27.23 -58.43 33.91
CA SER A 427 27.72 -58.23 32.54
C SER A 427 28.76 -59.28 32.12
N ALA A 428 29.49 -59.86 33.09
CA ALA A 428 30.53 -60.84 32.79
C ALA A 428 29.92 -62.15 32.25
N LYS A 429 28.81 -62.60 32.84
CA LYS A 429 28.11 -63.80 32.34
C LYS A 429 27.55 -63.62 30.93
N VAL A 430 27.08 -62.42 30.59
CA VAL A 430 26.57 -62.11 29.24
C VAL A 430 27.70 -61.98 28.23
N ALA A 431 28.78 -61.26 28.57
CA ALA A 431 29.92 -61.07 27.68
C ALA A 431 30.70 -62.37 27.39
N PHE A 432 30.84 -63.28 28.36
CA PHE A 432 31.64 -64.51 28.19
C PHE A 432 30.81 -65.79 27.97
N GLY A 433 29.47 -65.72 28.07
CA GLY A 433 28.56 -66.88 28.12
C GLY A 433 27.80 -67.22 26.84
N PHE A 434 28.20 -66.69 25.67
CA PHE A 434 27.61 -67.05 24.38
C PHE A 434 27.93 -68.51 24.01
N GLY A 435 27.18 -69.48 24.58
CA GLY A 435 27.34 -70.90 24.24
C GLY A 435 26.53 -71.96 25.00
N ASP A 436 25.83 -71.67 26.11
CA ASP A 436 25.20 -72.73 26.93
C ASP A 436 23.68 -72.56 27.15
N GLU A 437 22.90 -73.63 26.90
CA GLU A 437 21.42 -73.65 26.88
C GLU A 437 20.73 -73.41 28.24
N THR A 438 21.49 -73.22 29.32
CA THR A 438 20.98 -73.06 30.70
C THR A 438 20.81 -71.60 31.16
N ALA A 439 21.09 -70.61 30.29
CA ALA A 439 21.16 -69.19 30.62
C ALA A 439 19.82 -68.40 30.63
N LYS A 440 18.66 -69.05 30.52
CA LYS A 440 17.39 -68.38 30.16
C LYS A 440 16.85 -67.35 31.17
N ASP A 441 17.10 -67.51 32.48
CA ASP A 441 16.56 -66.59 33.50
C ASP A 441 17.42 -65.34 33.73
N PHE A 442 18.75 -65.43 33.58
CA PHE A 442 19.67 -64.29 33.79
C PHE A 442 19.79 -63.38 32.56
N ASP A 443 19.50 -63.91 31.38
CA ASP A 443 19.37 -63.17 30.13
C ASP A 443 18.19 -62.16 30.19
N THR A 444 17.16 -62.45 31.00
CA THR A 444 15.98 -61.58 31.14
C THR A 444 16.29 -60.23 31.80
N ALA A 445 17.15 -60.21 32.82
CA ALA A 445 17.50 -58.98 33.54
C ALA A 445 18.38 -58.05 32.67
N PHE A 446 19.23 -58.63 31.83
CA PHE A 446 20.04 -57.88 30.87
C PHE A 446 19.20 -57.41 29.66
N CYS A 447 18.28 -58.25 29.16
CA CYS A 447 17.29 -57.82 28.17
C CYS A 447 16.43 -56.65 28.69
N HIS A 448 16.01 -56.69 29.96
CA HIS A 448 15.29 -55.59 30.59
C HIS A 448 16.14 -54.32 30.63
N LEU A 449 17.41 -54.40 31.06
CA LEU A 449 18.36 -53.29 31.00
C LEU A 449 18.45 -52.69 29.57
N GLU A 450 18.63 -53.53 28.54
CA GLU A 450 18.72 -53.06 27.15
C GLU A 450 17.44 -52.34 26.71
N LEU A 451 16.25 -52.89 27.03
CA LEU A 451 14.96 -52.28 26.67
C LEU A 451 14.71 -50.96 27.41
N SER A 452 14.97 -50.92 28.72
CA SER A 452 14.83 -49.71 29.54
C SER A 452 15.82 -48.63 29.10
N LEU A 453 17.06 -49.00 28.75
CA LEU A 453 18.04 -48.04 28.23
C LEU A 453 17.57 -47.46 26.89
N ARG A 454 17.01 -48.29 26.00
CA ARG A 454 16.49 -47.82 24.68
C ARG A 454 15.30 -46.89 24.84
N SER A 455 14.32 -47.25 25.66
CA SER A 455 13.15 -46.40 25.92
C SER A 455 13.57 -45.09 26.61
N PHE A 456 14.49 -45.15 27.57
CA PHE A 456 15.01 -43.97 28.26
C PHE A 456 15.76 -43.02 27.33
N VAL A 457 16.57 -43.53 26.40
CA VAL A 457 17.23 -42.70 25.37
C VAL A 457 16.20 -41.93 24.55
N LEU A 458 15.10 -42.57 24.13
CA LEU A 458 14.03 -41.93 23.35
C LEU A 458 13.29 -40.86 24.17
N VAL A 459 12.95 -41.16 25.42
CA VAL A 459 12.27 -40.22 26.32
C VAL A 459 13.14 -39.01 26.59
N ASN A 460 14.43 -39.19 26.90
CA ASN A 460 15.34 -38.07 27.12
C ASN A 460 15.57 -37.26 25.84
N ARG A 461 15.69 -37.92 24.69
CA ARG A 461 15.80 -37.25 23.38
C ARG A 461 14.56 -36.41 23.07
N SER A 462 13.36 -36.90 23.38
CA SER A 462 12.13 -36.12 23.22
C SER A 462 12.17 -34.83 24.05
N LYS A 463 12.67 -34.91 25.30
CA LYS A 463 12.79 -33.75 26.19
C LYS A 463 13.92 -32.80 25.77
N SER A 464 15.10 -33.31 25.42
CA SER A 464 16.30 -32.52 25.11
C SER A 464 16.31 -31.92 23.70
N LYS A 465 15.75 -32.62 22.71
CA LYS A 465 15.75 -32.20 21.30
C LYS A 465 14.39 -31.65 20.84
N LEU A 466 13.29 -32.37 21.08
CA LEU A 466 11.95 -31.95 20.61
C LEU A 466 11.35 -30.84 21.50
N GLY A 467 11.59 -30.89 22.81
CA GLY A 467 11.09 -29.91 23.78
C GLY A 467 11.39 -28.44 23.44
N PRO A 468 12.65 -28.06 23.19
CA PRO A 468 13.00 -26.69 22.80
C PRO A 468 12.33 -26.24 21.51
N ALA A 469 12.24 -27.12 20.51
CA ALA A 469 11.59 -26.80 19.24
C ALA A 469 10.07 -26.62 19.38
N ARG A 470 9.43 -27.46 20.20
CA ARG A 470 8.02 -27.32 20.58
C ARG A 470 7.77 -25.97 21.25
N ASN A 471 8.56 -25.63 22.27
CA ASN A 471 8.39 -24.36 23.00
C ASN A 471 8.58 -23.16 22.06
N TYR A 472 9.64 -23.18 21.24
CA TYR A 472 9.89 -22.12 20.27
C TYR A 472 8.74 -21.95 19.27
N LEU A 473 8.18 -23.04 18.74
CA LEU A 473 7.02 -22.98 17.85
C LEU A 473 5.78 -22.42 18.54
N THR A 474 5.46 -22.87 19.75
CA THR A 474 4.30 -22.36 20.49
C THR A 474 4.40 -20.85 20.72
N HIS A 475 5.57 -20.38 21.13
CA HIS A 475 5.83 -18.95 21.32
C HIS A 475 5.76 -18.17 20.00
N LEU A 476 6.35 -18.69 18.92
CA LEU A 476 6.38 -18.00 17.62
C LEU A 476 4.98 -17.89 17.03
N LEU A 477 4.20 -18.98 17.08
CA LEU A 477 2.83 -19.00 16.59
C LEU A 477 1.94 -18.03 17.38
N SER A 478 2.13 -17.95 18.70
CA SER A 478 1.41 -16.99 19.55
C SER A 478 1.77 -15.54 19.21
N ASP A 479 3.06 -15.25 18.97
CA ASP A 479 3.51 -13.93 18.52
C ASP A 479 2.91 -13.55 17.15
N VAL A 480 2.90 -14.47 16.18
CA VAL A 480 2.31 -14.23 14.85
C VAL A 480 0.79 -14.04 14.94
N GLU A 481 0.10 -14.83 15.75
CA GLU A 481 -1.34 -14.70 16.02
C GLU A 481 -1.67 -13.32 16.59
N LEU A 482 -0.88 -12.87 17.58
CA LEU A 482 -1.04 -11.56 18.20
C LEU A 482 -0.78 -10.41 17.21
N LEU A 483 0.25 -10.52 16.37
CA LEU A 483 0.49 -9.54 15.29
C LEU A 483 -0.68 -9.51 14.30
N ALA A 484 -1.20 -10.67 13.90
CA ALA A 484 -2.30 -10.76 12.95
C ALA A 484 -3.59 -10.16 13.53
N ALA A 485 -3.92 -10.49 14.78
CA ALA A 485 -5.07 -9.97 15.49
C ALA A 485 -4.99 -8.45 15.71
N ALA A 486 -3.81 -7.92 16.07
CA ALA A 486 -3.64 -6.49 16.22
C ALA A 486 -3.78 -5.75 14.88
N ASN A 487 -3.18 -6.28 13.81
CA ASN A 487 -3.25 -5.65 12.49
C ASN A 487 -4.63 -5.76 11.84
N SER A 488 -5.44 -6.75 12.19
CA SER A 488 -6.82 -6.83 11.70
C SER A 488 -7.69 -5.70 12.27
N ILE A 489 -7.42 -5.24 13.51
CA ILE A 489 -8.09 -4.08 14.09
C ILE A 489 -7.73 -2.81 13.31
N VAL A 490 -6.44 -2.63 12.99
CA VAL A 490 -5.96 -1.48 12.19
C VAL A 490 -6.56 -1.50 10.80
N ALA A 491 -6.53 -2.64 10.11
CA ALA A 491 -7.08 -2.76 8.77
C ALA A 491 -8.60 -2.51 8.76
N ASN A 492 -9.34 -2.97 9.78
CA ASN A 492 -10.76 -2.64 9.93
C ASN A 492 -10.98 -1.13 10.09
N LYS A 493 -10.19 -0.46 10.93
CA LYS A 493 -10.29 0.99 11.11
C LYS A 493 -9.97 1.74 9.82
N GLU A 494 -8.89 1.39 9.13
CA GLU A 494 -8.52 2.03 7.86
C GLU A 494 -9.59 1.82 6.77
N ARG A 495 -10.21 0.64 6.71
CA ARG A 495 -11.36 0.37 5.85
C ARG A 495 -12.52 1.31 6.18
N ASP A 496 -12.88 1.43 7.46
CA ASP A 496 -14.06 2.21 7.88
C ASP A 496 -13.85 3.71 7.64
N VAL A 497 -12.64 4.22 7.86
CA VAL A 497 -12.27 5.61 7.53
C VAL A 497 -12.36 5.85 6.02
N ALA A 498 -11.78 4.96 5.20
CA ALA A 498 -11.83 5.08 3.74
C ALA A 498 -13.29 5.02 3.24
N ARG A 499 -14.11 4.13 3.81
CA ARG A 499 -15.52 4.00 3.46
C ARG A 499 -16.32 5.25 3.82
N ALA A 500 -16.11 5.82 5.00
CA ALA A 500 -16.76 7.07 5.40
C ALA A 500 -16.38 8.24 4.47
N GLU A 501 -15.13 8.29 3.98
CA GLU A 501 -14.69 9.28 3.01
C GLU A 501 -15.35 9.10 1.63
N ILE A 502 -15.49 7.86 1.17
CA ILE A 502 -16.21 7.51 -0.07
C ILE A 502 -17.67 7.95 0.05
N ASP A 503 -18.35 7.59 1.13
CA ASP A 503 -19.76 7.90 1.37
C ASP A 503 -20.01 9.42 1.40
N ARG A 504 -19.02 10.21 1.85
CA ARG A 504 -19.07 11.67 1.84
C ARG A 504 -18.87 12.28 0.45
N VAL A 505 -17.85 11.86 -0.29
CA VAL A 505 -17.38 12.55 -1.52
C VAL A 505 -18.07 12.04 -2.79
N LYS A 506 -18.35 10.73 -2.87
CA LYS A 506 -18.95 10.08 -4.04
C LYS A 506 -20.30 10.68 -4.48
N PRO A 507 -21.28 10.96 -3.59
CA PRO A 507 -22.55 11.55 -4.03
C PRO A 507 -22.37 12.97 -4.61
N VAL A 508 -21.42 13.75 -4.09
CA VAL A 508 -21.11 15.08 -4.61
C VAL A 508 -20.51 14.98 -6.01
N LEU A 509 -19.57 14.04 -6.23
CA LEU A 509 -18.98 13.79 -7.54
C LEU A 509 -20.05 13.37 -8.57
N GLU A 510 -20.97 12.49 -8.20
CA GLU A 510 -22.07 12.08 -9.09
C GLU A 510 -23.02 13.24 -9.42
N LYS A 511 -23.31 14.10 -8.44
CA LYS A 511 -24.10 15.32 -8.66
C LYS A 511 -23.41 16.27 -9.64
N MET A 512 -22.09 16.45 -9.51
CA MET A 512 -21.31 17.29 -10.44
C MET A 512 -21.30 16.72 -11.86
N LYS A 513 -21.08 15.40 -12.01
CA LYS A 513 -21.15 14.73 -13.31
C LYS A 513 -22.50 14.91 -14.01
N LYS A 514 -23.60 14.75 -13.26
CA LYS A 514 -24.96 14.99 -13.78
C LYS A 514 -25.22 16.47 -14.09
N GLY A 515 -24.61 17.38 -13.31
CA GLY A 515 -24.75 18.82 -13.49
C GLY A 515 -23.95 19.41 -14.65
N ARG A 516 -22.96 18.68 -15.18
CA ARG A 516 -22.05 19.18 -16.23
C ARG A 516 -22.76 19.61 -17.51
N GLU A 517 -23.67 18.78 -18.03
CA GLU A 517 -24.41 19.10 -19.26
C GLU A 517 -25.29 20.34 -19.05
N GLY A 518 -25.99 20.42 -17.91
CA GLY A 518 -26.81 21.57 -17.55
C GLY A 518 -26.00 22.86 -17.35
N LEU A 519 -24.76 22.76 -16.84
CA LEU A 519 -23.83 23.88 -16.76
C LEU A 519 -23.39 24.35 -18.16
N GLU A 520 -23.01 23.41 -19.04
CA GLU A 520 -22.57 23.71 -20.40
C GLU A 520 -23.69 24.39 -21.20
N GLU A 521 -24.92 23.87 -21.12
CA GLU A 521 -26.11 24.44 -21.75
C GLU A 521 -26.41 25.85 -21.21
N SER A 522 -26.37 26.04 -19.88
CA SER A 522 -26.62 27.35 -19.25
C SER A 522 -25.58 28.40 -19.67
N LEU A 523 -24.30 27.99 -19.80
CA LEU A 523 -23.22 28.87 -20.24
C LEU A 523 -23.35 29.29 -21.70
N VAL A 524 -23.68 28.34 -22.58
CA VAL A 524 -23.89 28.62 -24.01
C VAL A 524 -25.12 29.50 -24.20
N GLY A 525 -26.23 29.20 -23.51
CA GLY A 525 -27.45 30.00 -23.58
C GLY A 525 -27.25 31.45 -23.13
N GLU A 526 -26.46 31.68 -22.07
CA GLU A 526 -26.15 33.04 -21.59
C GLU A 526 -25.19 33.79 -22.54
N GLU A 527 -24.22 33.09 -23.15
CA GLU A 527 -23.35 33.65 -24.20
C GLU A 527 -24.19 34.12 -25.40
N GLU A 528 -25.03 33.25 -25.95
CA GLU A 528 -25.85 33.54 -27.12
C GLU A 528 -26.81 34.70 -26.85
N ASN A 529 -27.57 34.64 -25.76
CA ASN A 529 -28.53 35.67 -25.37
C ASN A 529 -27.89 37.07 -25.29
N ILE A 530 -26.73 37.20 -24.64
CA ILE A 530 -26.06 38.50 -24.53
C ILE A 530 -25.49 38.98 -25.86
N THR A 531 -24.89 38.07 -26.64
CA THR A 531 -24.34 38.45 -27.95
C THR A 531 -25.43 38.91 -28.91
N ASP A 532 -26.58 38.24 -28.95
CA ASP A 532 -27.72 38.58 -29.81
C ASP A 532 -28.39 39.88 -29.39
N GLN A 533 -28.52 40.12 -28.08
CA GLN A 533 -28.99 41.39 -27.55
C GLN A 533 -28.09 42.56 -27.96
N VAL A 534 -26.76 42.39 -27.85
CA VAL A 534 -25.81 43.45 -28.24
C VAL A 534 -25.79 43.65 -29.74
N LEU A 535 -25.80 42.59 -30.54
CA LEU A 535 -25.88 42.66 -32.00
C LEU A 535 -27.10 43.46 -32.45
N THR A 536 -28.28 43.10 -31.95
CA THR A 536 -29.55 43.74 -32.30
C THR A 536 -29.61 45.21 -31.84
N ARG A 537 -29.16 45.51 -30.60
CA ARG A 537 -29.15 46.88 -30.08
C ARG A 537 -28.16 47.77 -30.83
N THR A 538 -26.97 47.24 -31.13
CA THR A 538 -25.92 47.95 -31.90
C THR A 538 -26.42 48.29 -33.30
N LYS A 539 -26.96 47.30 -34.02
CA LYS A 539 -27.49 47.49 -35.37
C LYS A 539 -28.57 48.57 -35.39
N LYS A 540 -29.59 48.45 -34.54
CA LYS A 540 -30.67 49.43 -34.43
C LYS A 540 -30.19 50.83 -34.01
N ALA A 541 -29.16 50.92 -33.16
CA ALA A 541 -28.62 52.21 -32.73
C ALA A 541 -27.85 52.92 -33.85
N ILE A 542 -27.05 52.17 -34.61
CA ILE A 542 -26.27 52.71 -35.72
C ILE A 542 -27.16 53.04 -36.92
N GLU A 543 -28.17 52.24 -37.22
CA GLU A 543 -29.17 52.57 -38.25
C GLU A 543 -29.88 53.89 -37.92
N ARG A 544 -30.32 54.08 -36.67
CA ARG A 544 -30.90 55.36 -36.20
C ARG A 544 -29.92 56.53 -36.30
N ALA A 545 -28.64 56.30 -35.99
CA ALA A 545 -27.60 57.31 -36.12
C ALA A 545 -27.37 57.71 -37.59
N LEU A 546 -27.33 56.72 -38.50
CA LEU A 546 -27.19 56.94 -39.94
C LEU A 546 -28.40 57.67 -40.54
N GLU A 547 -29.62 57.36 -40.09
CA GLU A 547 -30.84 58.07 -40.51
C GLU A 547 -30.82 59.55 -40.09
N ARG A 548 -30.34 59.86 -38.87
CA ARG A 548 -30.16 61.23 -38.38
C ARG A 548 -29.14 62.00 -39.20
N VAL A 549 -27.99 61.38 -39.47
CA VAL A 549 -26.97 61.94 -40.36
C VAL A 549 -27.53 62.17 -41.75
N GLY A 550 -28.33 61.24 -42.29
CA GLY A 550 -29.04 61.39 -43.56
C GLY A 550 -30.01 62.59 -43.63
N ARG A 551 -30.51 63.06 -42.49
CA ARG A 551 -31.34 64.27 -42.37
C ARG A 551 -30.53 65.56 -42.20
N GLY A 552 -29.20 65.46 -42.15
CA GLY A 552 -28.29 66.58 -41.89
C GLY A 552 -28.20 66.96 -40.41
N GLU A 553 -28.63 66.08 -39.51
CA GLU A 553 -28.55 66.24 -38.06
C GLU A 553 -27.37 65.44 -37.49
N MET A 554 -26.89 65.81 -36.30
CA MET A 554 -25.85 65.03 -35.62
C MET A 554 -26.37 63.64 -35.20
N ALA A 555 -25.57 62.59 -35.40
CA ALA A 555 -25.92 61.21 -35.01
C ALA A 555 -26.13 61.07 -33.49
N ALA A 556 -25.22 61.67 -32.71
CA ALA A 556 -25.26 61.73 -31.26
C ALA A 556 -24.81 63.12 -30.78
N PRO A 557 -25.35 63.62 -29.64
CA PRO A 557 -24.91 64.88 -29.07
C PRO A 557 -23.47 64.77 -28.57
N ILE A 558 -22.59 65.66 -29.04
CA ILE A 558 -21.22 65.80 -28.54
C ILE A 558 -21.20 66.98 -27.57
N SER A 559 -20.62 66.79 -26.38
CA SER A 559 -20.49 67.87 -25.40
C SER A 559 -19.59 68.98 -25.93
N GLY A 560 -20.13 70.20 -26.09
CA GLY A 560 -19.39 71.39 -26.50
C GLY A 560 -19.15 71.54 -28.01
N VAL A 561 -19.81 70.74 -28.86
CA VAL A 561 -19.74 70.87 -30.33
C VAL A 561 -21.15 71.02 -30.89
N ASP A 562 -21.45 72.20 -31.39
CA ASP A 562 -22.68 72.49 -32.14
C ASP A 562 -22.43 72.44 -33.65
N MET A 563 -23.51 72.40 -34.44
CA MET A 563 -23.39 72.52 -35.89
C MET A 563 -22.77 73.87 -36.25
N PRO A 564 -21.77 73.91 -37.15
CA PRO A 564 -21.07 75.15 -37.49
C PRO A 564 -22.05 76.17 -38.08
N SER A 565 -21.83 77.45 -37.79
CA SER A 565 -22.61 78.55 -38.36
C SER A 565 -22.15 78.87 -39.78
N TYR A 566 -23.08 79.21 -40.66
CA TYR A 566 -22.78 79.50 -42.07
C TYR A 566 -21.91 80.78 -42.23
N PRO A 567 -20.70 80.69 -42.82
CA PRO A 567 -19.76 81.82 -42.91
C PRO A 567 -19.99 82.73 -44.13
N GLY A 568 -20.97 82.43 -45.00
CA GLY A 568 -21.22 83.15 -46.25
C GLY A 568 -20.61 82.49 -47.50
N LEU A 569 -20.77 83.13 -48.67
CA LEU A 569 -20.51 82.53 -49.99
C LEU A 569 -19.03 82.19 -50.26
N LEU A 570 -18.11 82.98 -49.73
CA LEU A 570 -16.67 82.78 -49.96
C LEU A 570 -16.08 81.62 -49.14
N GLY A 571 -16.78 81.16 -48.09
CA GLY A 571 -16.33 80.12 -47.16
C GLY A 571 -17.10 78.79 -47.27
N ILE A 572 -17.87 78.56 -48.34
CA ILE A 572 -18.73 77.37 -48.50
C ILE A 572 -17.94 76.05 -48.40
N TRP A 573 -16.73 76.01 -48.96
CA TRP A 573 -15.88 74.82 -48.95
C TRP A 573 -15.40 74.46 -47.54
N ASP A 574 -15.02 75.46 -46.75
CA ASP A 574 -14.57 75.25 -45.38
C ASP A 574 -15.77 74.89 -44.48
N PHE A 575 -16.92 75.52 -44.69
CA PHE A 575 -18.19 75.17 -44.02
C PHE A 575 -18.62 73.72 -44.30
N ALA A 576 -18.59 73.28 -45.57
CA ALA A 576 -18.91 71.91 -45.94
C ALA A 576 -17.92 70.91 -45.33
N ARG A 577 -16.63 71.25 -45.27
CA ARG A 577 -15.59 70.43 -44.63
C ARG A 577 -15.82 70.32 -43.13
N GLU A 578 -16.17 71.41 -42.46
CA GLU A 578 -16.48 71.44 -41.04
C GLU A 578 -17.75 70.64 -40.71
N ILE A 579 -18.85 70.81 -41.47
CA ILE A 579 -20.07 70.00 -41.29
C ILE A 579 -19.78 68.51 -41.49
N LYS A 580 -19.04 68.16 -42.54
CA LYS A 580 -18.70 66.76 -42.79
C LYS A 580 -17.87 66.18 -41.64
N LYS A 581 -16.92 66.94 -41.12
CA LYS A 581 -16.11 66.56 -39.95
C LYS A 581 -16.95 66.42 -38.68
N THR A 582 -17.89 67.34 -38.41
CA THR A 582 -18.76 67.26 -37.23
C THR A 582 -19.76 66.11 -37.32
N LEU A 583 -20.34 65.85 -38.50
CA LEU A 583 -21.23 64.71 -38.72
C LEU A 583 -20.48 63.37 -38.54
N LEU A 584 -19.27 63.24 -39.09
CA LEU A 584 -18.43 62.06 -38.89
C LEU A 584 -18.02 61.89 -37.41
N ALA A 585 -17.63 62.97 -36.73
CA ALA A 585 -17.33 62.93 -35.30
C ALA A 585 -18.56 62.54 -34.46
N SER A 586 -19.76 62.97 -34.86
CA SER A 586 -21.02 62.60 -34.18
C SER A 586 -21.35 61.11 -34.36
N LEU A 587 -20.94 60.52 -35.49
CA LEU A 587 -21.08 59.10 -35.75
C LEU A 587 -20.05 58.29 -34.95
N ASP A 588 -18.80 58.79 -34.84
CA ASP A 588 -17.78 58.23 -33.94
C ASP A 588 -18.27 58.22 -32.48
N MET A 589 -18.94 59.30 -32.05
CA MET A 589 -19.56 59.38 -30.72
C MET A 589 -20.72 58.39 -30.56
N ALA A 590 -21.57 58.20 -31.58
CA ALA A 590 -22.63 57.20 -31.55
C ALA A 590 -22.07 55.77 -31.40
N VAL A 591 -20.95 55.47 -32.07
CA VAL A 591 -20.23 54.19 -31.88
C VAL A 591 -19.71 54.06 -30.45
N SER A 592 -19.16 55.13 -29.87
CA SER A 592 -18.71 55.14 -28.46
C SER A 592 -19.85 54.86 -27.47
N VAL A 593 -21.05 55.41 -27.69
CA VAL A 593 -22.24 55.13 -26.87
C VAL A 593 -22.64 53.66 -26.96
N VAL A 594 -22.63 53.09 -28.16
CA VAL A 594 -22.92 51.65 -28.35
C VAL A 594 -21.86 50.77 -27.69
N GLU A 595 -20.59 51.13 -27.77
CA GLU A 595 -19.51 50.42 -27.07
C GLU A 595 -19.69 50.48 -25.54
N GLN A 596 -20.18 51.61 -24.99
CA GLN A 596 -20.52 51.73 -23.57
C GLN A 596 -21.73 50.87 -23.18
N ASP A 597 -22.77 50.82 -24.00
CA ASP A 597 -23.92 49.95 -23.78
C ASP A 597 -23.52 48.47 -23.82
N ALA A 598 -22.65 48.09 -24.76
CA ALA A 598 -22.08 46.75 -24.84
C ALA A 598 -21.25 46.41 -23.60
N ARG A 599 -20.43 47.34 -23.09
CA ARG A 599 -19.68 47.17 -21.83
C ARG A 599 -20.59 46.87 -20.64
N ARG A 600 -21.71 47.61 -20.51
CA ARG A 600 -22.70 47.39 -19.43
C ARG A 600 -23.34 46.01 -19.53
N LEU A 601 -23.88 45.66 -20.70
CA LEU A 601 -24.52 44.36 -20.92
C LEU A 601 -23.56 43.19 -20.72
N THR A 602 -22.29 43.35 -21.10
CA THR A 602 -21.25 42.33 -20.87
C THR A 602 -20.94 42.19 -19.38
N SER A 603 -20.91 43.29 -18.62
CA SER A 603 -20.73 43.23 -17.16
C SER A 603 -21.87 42.47 -16.49
N ASP A 604 -23.11 42.71 -16.91
CA ASP A 604 -24.29 41.99 -16.40
C ASP A 604 -24.26 40.50 -16.80
N GLY A 605 -23.83 40.19 -18.02
CA GLY A 605 -23.64 38.82 -18.50
C GLY A 605 -22.60 38.05 -17.68
N VAL A 606 -21.44 38.67 -17.41
CA VAL A 606 -20.40 38.08 -16.57
C VAL A 606 -20.90 37.87 -15.13
N ALA A 607 -21.70 38.79 -14.60
CA ALA A 607 -22.33 38.62 -13.29
C ALA A 607 -23.30 37.44 -13.26
N ARG A 608 -24.10 37.23 -14.31
CA ARG A 608 -24.98 36.05 -14.42
C ARG A 608 -24.20 34.74 -14.58
N VAL A 609 -23.10 34.73 -15.33
CA VAL A 609 -22.18 33.57 -15.40
C VAL A 609 -21.65 33.21 -14.02
N LYS A 610 -21.36 34.20 -13.16
CA LYS A 610 -20.97 33.94 -11.76
C LYS A 610 -22.08 33.25 -10.97
N VAL A 611 -23.33 33.71 -11.09
CA VAL A 611 -24.50 33.07 -10.43
C VAL A 611 -24.73 31.64 -10.93
N ILE A 612 -24.51 31.39 -12.22
CA ILE A 612 -24.53 30.03 -12.78
C ILE A 612 -23.45 29.17 -12.11
N GLY A 613 -22.26 29.73 -11.88
CA GLY A 613 -21.18 29.06 -11.16
C GLY A 613 -21.55 28.66 -9.74
N ASP A 614 -22.16 29.56 -8.97
CA ASP A 614 -22.58 29.29 -7.59
C ASP A 614 -23.62 28.15 -7.47
N LYS A 615 -24.38 27.88 -8.54
CA LYS A 615 -25.36 26.79 -8.59
C LYS A 615 -24.72 25.42 -8.80
N TYR A 616 -23.68 25.33 -9.63
CA TYR A 616 -23.08 24.07 -10.08
C TYR A 616 -21.75 23.73 -9.40
N LEU A 617 -21.05 24.72 -8.81
CA LEU A 617 -19.86 24.46 -8.00
C LEU A 617 -20.25 24.09 -6.56
N PRO A 618 -19.48 23.19 -5.92
CA PRO A 618 -19.62 22.90 -4.49
C PRO A 618 -19.11 24.05 -3.62
N VAL A 619 -19.60 24.14 -2.38
CA VAL A 619 -19.29 25.22 -1.42
C VAL A 619 -17.80 25.33 -1.11
N ASP A 620 -17.07 24.22 -1.18
CA ASP A 620 -15.63 24.17 -0.89
C ASP A 620 -14.73 24.45 -2.12
N ALA A 621 -15.31 24.75 -3.29
CA ALA A 621 -14.52 25.03 -4.50
C ALA A 621 -14.01 26.48 -4.55
N GLU A 622 -12.82 26.67 -5.12
CA GLU A 622 -12.23 27.99 -5.29
C GLU A 622 -13.09 28.91 -6.18
N HIS A 623 -13.37 30.12 -5.71
CA HIS A 623 -14.15 31.11 -6.44
C HIS A 623 -13.31 31.91 -7.46
N PRO A 624 -13.94 32.48 -8.51
CA PRO A 624 -13.26 33.37 -9.44
C PRO A 624 -12.62 34.57 -8.76
N THR A 625 -11.29 34.66 -8.82
CA THR A 625 -10.51 35.83 -8.40
C THR A 625 -10.42 36.91 -9.47
N ARG A 626 -10.72 36.56 -10.73
CA ARG A 626 -10.66 37.48 -11.87
C ARG A 626 -11.90 38.35 -11.93
N ILE A 627 -11.71 39.67 -11.86
CA ILE A 627 -12.77 40.66 -11.99
C ILE A 627 -12.76 41.20 -13.42
N PHE A 628 -13.91 41.20 -14.08
CA PHE A 628 -14.05 41.80 -15.40
C PHE A 628 -13.90 43.33 -15.29
N ASN A 629 -13.00 43.91 -16.10
CA ASN A 629 -12.83 45.35 -16.21
C ASN A 629 -13.48 45.86 -17.52
N PRO A 630 -14.66 46.50 -17.47
CA PRO A 630 -15.36 46.97 -18.66
C PRO A 630 -14.57 48.02 -19.46
N ASN A 631 -13.74 48.82 -18.79
CA ASN A 631 -12.99 49.90 -19.45
C ASN A 631 -11.86 49.38 -20.35
N ALA A 632 -11.37 48.16 -20.08
CA ALA A 632 -10.37 47.50 -20.93
C ALA A 632 -11.01 46.96 -22.23
N MET A 633 -12.32 46.77 -22.26
CA MET A 633 -13.06 46.31 -23.44
C MET A 633 -13.08 47.40 -24.51
N PHE A 634 -12.72 47.06 -25.75
CA PHE A 634 -12.55 47.98 -26.89
C PHE A 634 -11.37 48.96 -26.77
N SER A 635 -10.48 48.80 -25.78
CA SER A 635 -9.26 49.62 -25.69
C SER A 635 -8.22 49.18 -26.72
N PRO A 636 -7.49 50.11 -27.36
CA PRO A 636 -6.40 49.75 -28.26
C PRO A 636 -5.25 49.13 -27.47
N ARG A 637 -4.77 47.95 -27.89
CA ARG A 637 -3.58 47.33 -27.29
C ARG A 637 -2.33 48.11 -27.72
N PRO A 638 -1.48 48.60 -26.80
CA PRO A 638 -0.33 49.44 -27.15
C PRO A 638 0.84 48.69 -27.80
N ASN A 639 0.81 47.36 -27.88
CA ASN A 639 1.94 46.57 -28.38
C ASN A 639 1.50 45.47 -29.35
N THR A 640 1.48 45.79 -30.65
CA THR A 640 1.71 44.79 -31.70
C THR A 640 2.38 45.48 -32.88
N SER A 641 3.73 45.48 -32.88
CA SER A 641 4.56 45.79 -34.03
C SER A 641 4.38 44.72 -35.12
N ARG A 642 3.26 44.76 -35.85
CA ARG A 642 3.07 44.03 -37.10
C ARG A 642 2.54 45.01 -38.14
N ARG A 643 3.16 44.96 -39.33
CA ARG A 643 2.89 45.75 -40.54
C ARG A 643 1.44 46.21 -40.69
N PRO A 644 1.17 47.42 -41.20
CA PRO A 644 -0.18 47.87 -41.50
C PRO A 644 -0.71 47.13 -42.73
N SER A 645 -1.14 45.89 -42.57
CA SER A 645 -2.19 45.34 -43.43
C SER A 645 -3.49 46.01 -43.01
N ASN A 646 -4.15 46.69 -43.95
CA ASN A 646 -5.33 47.55 -43.83
C ASN A 646 -6.60 46.93 -43.22
N VAL A 647 -6.52 46.21 -42.10
CA VAL A 647 -7.68 45.61 -41.43
C VAL A 647 -7.46 45.63 -39.93
N SER A 648 -8.45 46.15 -39.21
CA SER A 648 -8.64 46.14 -37.73
C SER A 648 -8.03 47.29 -36.90
N SER A 649 -8.35 48.55 -37.23
CA SER A 649 -8.23 49.66 -36.28
C SER A 649 -9.53 49.87 -35.49
N VAL A 650 -9.48 49.42 -34.25
CA VAL A 650 -10.38 49.67 -33.12
C VAL A 650 -10.80 51.16 -33.07
N GLY A 651 -12.10 51.43 -32.97
CA GLY A 651 -12.68 52.77 -32.78
C GLY A 651 -12.51 53.66 -34.00
N LEU A 652 -13.26 53.39 -35.08
CA LEU A 652 -13.23 54.17 -36.32
C LEU A 652 -13.25 55.66 -35.99
N SER A 653 -12.12 56.32 -36.22
CA SER A 653 -12.04 57.76 -36.32
C SER A 653 -12.45 58.10 -37.74
N LEU A 654 -13.75 58.03 -38.03
CA LEU A 654 -14.25 58.37 -39.37
C LEU A 654 -13.89 59.83 -39.70
N ALA A 655 -13.88 60.69 -38.68
CA ALA A 655 -13.43 62.08 -38.78
C ALA A 655 -11.91 62.22 -39.05
N GLY A 656 -11.10 61.17 -38.83
CA GLY A 656 -9.67 61.13 -39.11
C GLY A 656 -9.31 60.52 -40.46
N GLN A 657 -10.28 59.95 -41.18
CA GLN A 657 -10.05 59.39 -42.51
C GLN A 657 -10.09 60.48 -43.58
N ASN A 658 -8.93 60.80 -44.16
CA ASN A 658 -8.80 61.84 -45.20
C ASN A 658 -9.70 61.60 -46.44
N GLN A 659 -10.05 60.34 -46.74
CA GLN A 659 -10.91 59.99 -47.88
C GLN A 659 -12.40 60.29 -47.64
N LEU A 660 -12.87 60.18 -46.39
CA LEU A 660 -14.26 60.46 -46.02
C LEU A 660 -14.46 61.93 -45.67
N THR A 661 -13.40 62.65 -45.30
CA THR A 661 -13.44 64.08 -44.95
C THR A 661 -13.27 65.00 -46.16
N ASP A 662 -12.80 64.49 -47.30
CA ASP A 662 -12.68 65.29 -48.53
C ASP A 662 -14.05 65.68 -49.09
N VAL A 663 -14.23 66.95 -49.43
CA VAL A 663 -15.53 67.50 -49.86
C VAL A 663 -15.64 67.36 -51.38
N LYS A 664 -16.66 66.66 -51.86
CA LYS A 664 -16.92 66.53 -53.30
C LYS A 664 -17.83 67.66 -53.79
N LEU A 665 -17.74 68.02 -55.06
CA LEU A 665 -18.67 68.98 -55.68
C LEU A 665 -20.14 68.54 -55.53
N SER A 666 -20.40 67.24 -55.55
CA SER A 666 -21.73 66.65 -55.30
C SER A 666 -22.25 66.88 -53.88
N ASP A 667 -21.38 67.13 -52.91
CA ASP A 667 -21.75 67.37 -51.51
C ASP A 667 -22.30 68.80 -51.32
N ILE A 668 -21.89 69.74 -52.17
CA ILE A 668 -22.30 71.16 -52.13
C ILE A 668 -23.44 71.40 -53.13
N LEU A 669 -23.38 70.80 -54.32
CA LEU A 669 -24.34 70.96 -55.40
C LEU A 669 -24.87 69.58 -55.83
N ASP A 670 -25.93 69.12 -55.17
CA ASP A 670 -26.61 67.87 -55.52
C ASP A 670 -27.56 68.07 -56.72
N ILE A 671 -26.96 68.32 -57.88
CA ILE A 671 -27.69 68.56 -59.14
C ILE A 671 -28.53 67.32 -59.51
N GLN A 672 -28.09 66.11 -59.13
CA GLN A 672 -28.81 64.87 -59.41
C GLN A 672 -30.12 64.75 -58.62
N HIS A 673 -30.13 65.09 -57.34
CA HIS A 673 -31.35 65.10 -56.53
C HIS A 673 -32.35 66.16 -56.99
N HIS A 674 -31.86 67.35 -57.35
CA HIS A 674 -32.72 68.41 -57.88
C HIS A 674 -33.29 68.06 -59.25
N ILE A 675 -32.53 67.44 -60.16
CA ILE A 675 -33.03 66.94 -61.45
C ILE A 675 -34.07 65.83 -61.24
N PHE A 676 -33.85 64.91 -60.30
CA PHE A 676 -34.80 63.84 -59.99
C PHE A 676 -36.12 64.42 -59.43
N LEU A 677 -36.04 65.36 -58.49
CA LEU A 677 -37.22 66.06 -57.95
C LEU A 677 -37.95 66.85 -59.03
N PHE A 678 -37.23 67.60 -59.88
CA PHE A 678 -37.81 68.35 -61.00
C PHE A 678 -38.49 67.42 -62.03
N ARG A 679 -37.90 66.24 -62.28
CA ARG A 679 -38.47 65.21 -63.16
C ARG A 679 -39.71 64.56 -62.57
N SER A 680 -39.74 64.35 -61.25
CA SER A 680 -40.89 63.76 -60.53
C SER A 680 -42.07 64.74 -60.37
N GLN A 681 -41.84 66.05 -60.51
CA GLN A 681 -42.86 67.10 -60.41
C GLN A 681 -43.49 67.49 -61.75
N LEU A 682 -43.03 66.93 -62.88
CA LEU A 682 -43.66 67.11 -64.19
C LEU A 682 -44.91 66.21 -64.30
N PRO A 683 -46.08 66.75 -64.71
CA PRO A 683 -47.32 65.98 -64.77
C PRO A 683 -47.28 64.94 -65.90
N SER A 684 -47.44 63.66 -65.55
CA SER A 684 -47.58 62.55 -66.50
C SER A 684 -49.05 62.32 -66.87
N SER A 685 -49.41 62.55 -68.14
CA SER A 685 -50.67 62.09 -68.78
C SER A 685 -50.45 60.71 -69.46
N PRO A 686 -51.46 59.82 -69.59
CA PRO A 686 -51.22 58.38 -69.71
C PRO A 686 -51.21 57.81 -71.15
N SER A 687 -50.29 56.85 -71.37
CA SER A 687 -50.36 55.64 -72.23
C SER A 687 -50.32 55.75 -73.78
N PRO A 688 -50.00 54.66 -74.55
CA PRO A 688 -49.29 53.41 -74.23
C PRO A 688 -48.18 52.98 -75.24
N THR A 689 -47.45 51.92 -74.90
CA THR A 689 -46.58 51.04 -75.73
C THR A 689 -45.37 51.62 -76.47
N ARG A 690 -44.17 51.42 -75.92
CA ARG A 690 -43.23 50.36 -76.35
C ARG A 690 -42.00 50.37 -75.45
N GLU A 691 -41.53 49.17 -75.13
CA GLU A 691 -40.40 48.87 -74.26
C GLU A 691 -39.14 49.66 -74.61
N LEU A 692 -38.50 50.26 -73.60
CA LEU A 692 -37.07 50.55 -73.63
C LEU A 692 -36.44 50.07 -72.32
N VAL A 693 -35.73 48.97 -72.50
CA VAL A 693 -34.85 48.20 -71.62
C VAL A 693 -33.89 49.08 -70.79
N PRO A 694 -33.64 48.79 -69.49
CA PRO A 694 -32.50 49.36 -68.79
C PRO A 694 -31.22 48.65 -69.25
N PHE A 695 -30.35 49.47 -69.83
CA PHE A 695 -28.97 49.25 -70.24
C PHE A 695 -28.19 48.27 -69.34
N SER A 696 -27.94 47.06 -69.84
CA SER A 696 -26.77 46.24 -69.49
C SER A 696 -25.74 46.36 -70.61
N ALA A 697 -24.46 46.26 -70.23
CA ALA A 697 -23.31 46.36 -71.13
C ALA A 697 -23.41 45.42 -72.35
N GLU A 698 -23.19 45.96 -73.56
CA GLU A 698 -22.28 45.43 -74.59
C GLU A 698 -22.25 46.30 -75.86
N MET A 699 -21.08 46.38 -76.49
CA MET A 699 -20.80 47.06 -77.77
C MET A 699 -21.41 46.31 -78.97
N SER A 700 -22.06 47.02 -79.90
CA SER A 700 -21.85 46.96 -81.37
C SER A 700 -23.05 47.50 -82.17
N GLY A 701 -22.79 48.23 -83.26
CA GLY A 701 -23.74 48.42 -84.37
C GLY A 701 -24.28 49.85 -84.58
N LEU A 702 -24.24 50.32 -85.82
CA LEU A 702 -24.45 51.71 -86.27
C LEU A 702 -25.92 52.14 -86.46
N ARG A 703 -26.14 53.45 -86.21
CA ARG A 703 -26.93 54.46 -86.98
C ARG A 703 -28.43 54.75 -86.70
N VAL A 704 -28.61 55.96 -86.15
CA VAL A 704 -29.51 57.07 -86.54
C VAL A 704 -30.78 57.35 -85.69
N ALA A 705 -30.74 58.57 -85.11
CA ALA A 705 -31.82 59.50 -84.74
C ALA A 705 -32.56 59.34 -83.39
N SER A 706 -32.16 60.12 -82.38
CA SER A 706 -32.95 61.29 -81.94
C SER A 706 -32.21 62.09 -80.84
N LEU A 707 -32.19 63.40 -81.04
CA LEU A 707 -31.46 64.41 -80.28
C LEU A 707 -32.15 64.67 -78.93
N ALA A 708 -31.56 64.26 -77.80
CA ALA A 708 -31.65 64.92 -76.48
C ALA A 708 -31.14 64.02 -75.33
N ALA A 709 -29.84 63.72 -75.24
CA ALA A 709 -29.23 63.21 -73.99
C ALA A 709 -27.67 63.21 -73.99
N GLY A 710 -27.03 64.07 -74.78
CA GLY A 710 -25.59 63.94 -75.08
C GLY A 710 -24.60 64.73 -74.21
N ALA A 711 -24.98 65.32 -73.07
CA ALA A 711 -24.17 66.37 -72.42
C ALA A 711 -23.69 66.16 -70.97
N PHE A 712 -23.96 65.04 -70.30
CA PHE A 712 -23.56 64.90 -68.87
C PHE A 712 -22.92 63.58 -68.42
N SER A 713 -22.49 62.70 -69.34
CA SER A 713 -21.68 61.54 -68.94
C SER A 713 -20.18 61.90 -68.90
N MET A 714 -19.73 62.47 -67.79
CA MET A 714 -18.32 62.53 -67.42
C MET A 714 -18.22 62.45 -65.90
N VAL A 715 -17.63 61.38 -65.38
CA VAL A 715 -16.47 61.42 -64.47
C VAL A 715 -15.99 59.99 -64.20
N GLY A 716 -14.77 59.73 -64.68
CA GLY A 716 -14.01 58.52 -64.44
C GLY A 716 -12.63 58.61 -65.09
N GLY A 717 -11.77 59.55 -64.64
CA GLY A 717 -10.33 59.52 -64.95
C GLY A 717 -9.82 60.53 -65.99
N LYS A 718 -8.90 61.37 -65.50
CA LYS A 718 -7.86 62.20 -66.14
C LYS A 718 -7.76 62.27 -67.68
N ALA A 719 -7.68 63.53 -68.14
CA ALA A 719 -7.17 64.05 -69.41
C ALA A 719 -8.16 64.25 -70.58
N LEU A 720 -8.20 65.50 -71.07
CA LEU A 720 -8.69 65.95 -72.39
C LEU A 720 -10.21 65.93 -72.66
N GLY A 721 -10.96 66.81 -71.98
CA GLY A 721 -12.39 67.06 -72.21
C GLY A 721 -12.77 68.51 -72.56
N LEU A 722 -11.84 69.35 -73.01
CA LEU A 722 -12.12 70.77 -73.29
C LEU A 722 -12.82 71.04 -74.65
N ARG A 723 -12.84 70.07 -75.58
CA ARG A 723 -13.43 70.26 -76.93
C ARG A 723 -14.95 70.08 -77.00
N SER A 724 -15.55 69.19 -76.21
CA SER A 724 -17.01 68.95 -76.22
C SER A 724 -17.81 70.02 -75.46
N VAL A 725 -17.22 70.64 -74.43
CA VAL A 725 -17.81 71.78 -73.71
C VAL A 725 -17.81 73.04 -74.58
N LEU A 726 -16.75 73.26 -75.37
CA LEU A 726 -16.66 74.38 -76.31
C LEU A 726 -17.64 74.22 -77.50
N GLU A 727 -17.79 73.01 -78.04
CA GLU A 727 -18.81 72.74 -79.08
C GLU A 727 -20.24 72.90 -78.57
N SER A 728 -20.51 72.54 -77.31
CA SER A 728 -21.83 72.73 -76.70
C SER A 728 -22.15 74.20 -76.44
N TRP A 729 -21.15 75.03 -76.15
CA TRP A 729 -21.31 76.48 -76.00
C TRP A 729 -21.50 77.20 -77.35
N MET A 730 -20.83 76.74 -78.40
CA MET A 730 -21.03 77.24 -79.77
C MET A 730 -22.41 76.85 -80.35
N ARG A 731 -22.97 75.69 -79.97
CA ARG A 731 -24.35 75.33 -80.37
C ARG A 731 -25.44 76.04 -79.55
N LEU A 732 -25.10 76.61 -78.40
CA LEU A 732 -25.98 77.51 -77.64
C LEU A 732 -26.08 78.90 -78.30
N SER A 733 -25.03 79.36 -78.99
CA SER A 733 -25.12 80.62 -79.76
C SER A 733 -26.02 80.54 -81.00
N ASP A 734 -26.17 79.36 -81.60
CA ASP A 734 -27.09 79.18 -82.76
C ASP A 734 -28.57 79.16 -82.36
N LEU A 735 -28.89 78.78 -81.12
CA LEU A 735 -30.24 78.91 -80.54
C LEU A 735 -30.62 80.38 -80.23
N ALA A 736 -29.63 81.28 -80.12
CA ALA A 736 -29.85 82.71 -79.89
C ALA A 736 -30.25 83.50 -81.15
N SER A 737 -30.41 82.84 -82.30
CA SER A 737 -30.83 83.43 -83.59
C SER A 737 -32.36 83.55 -83.76
N SER A 738 -33.15 82.85 -82.94
CA SER A 738 -34.62 82.93 -82.95
C SER A 738 -35.13 84.21 -82.27
N THR A 739 -35.98 84.99 -82.95
CA THR A 739 -36.60 86.21 -82.40
C THR A 739 -37.52 85.94 -81.20
N ALA A 740 -38.14 84.76 -81.11
CA ALA A 740 -38.94 84.33 -79.96
C ALA A 740 -38.05 84.00 -78.75
N VAL A 741 -36.90 83.37 -78.98
CA VAL A 741 -35.92 83.03 -77.94
C VAL A 741 -35.27 84.30 -77.40
N ARG A 742 -34.89 85.27 -78.24
CA ARG A 742 -34.28 86.55 -77.78
C ARG A 742 -35.16 87.37 -76.85
N ARG A 743 -36.50 87.32 -77.02
CA ARG A 743 -37.47 88.06 -76.19
C ARG A 743 -37.65 87.46 -74.79
N TRP A 744 -37.50 86.14 -74.67
CA TRP A 744 -37.70 85.42 -73.41
C TRP A 744 -36.38 85.03 -72.72
N VAL A 745 -35.26 84.91 -73.44
CA VAL A 745 -33.96 84.54 -72.87
C VAL A 745 -33.50 85.50 -71.78
N GLY A 746 -33.63 86.81 -71.98
CA GLY A 746 -33.26 87.81 -70.97
C GLY A 746 -34.08 87.68 -69.66
N PRO A 747 -35.42 87.74 -69.72
CA PRO A 747 -36.27 87.53 -68.54
C PRO A 747 -36.10 86.15 -67.90
N VAL A 748 -35.97 85.09 -68.69
CA VAL A 748 -35.79 83.72 -68.19
C VAL A 748 -34.41 83.57 -67.52
N LEU A 749 -33.32 84.07 -68.12
CA LEU A 749 -32.02 84.12 -67.44
C LEU A 749 -32.05 85.00 -66.21
N GLY A 750 -32.78 86.12 -66.24
CA GLY A 750 -32.92 87.02 -65.09
C GLY A 750 -33.65 86.37 -63.91
N VAL A 751 -34.78 85.69 -64.17
CA VAL A 751 -35.52 84.90 -63.17
C VAL A 751 -34.70 83.71 -62.69
N PHE A 752 -33.97 83.03 -63.59
CA PHE A 752 -33.10 81.92 -63.22
C PHE A 752 -31.89 82.38 -62.40
N ALA A 753 -31.30 83.53 -62.73
CA ALA A 753 -30.19 84.13 -61.99
C ALA A 753 -30.64 84.66 -60.62
N LEU A 754 -31.78 85.35 -60.54
CA LEU A 754 -32.38 85.78 -59.27
C LEU A 754 -32.80 84.57 -58.42
N GLY A 755 -33.37 83.54 -59.04
CA GLY A 755 -33.72 82.28 -58.38
C GLY A 755 -32.49 81.52 -57.89
N ALA A 756 -31.41 81.49 -58.68
CA ALA A 756 -30.14 80.89 -58.29
C ALA A 756 -29.47 81.67 -57.16
N VAL A 757 -29.47 83.01 -57.20
CA VAL A 757 -28.97 83.87 -56.11
C VAL A 757 -29.81 83.71 -54.84
N ALA A 758 -31.15 83.66 -54.97
CA ALA A 758 -32.05 83.40 -53.84
C ALA A 758 -31.83 81.99 -53.25
N TYR A 759 -31.67 80.96 -54.09
CA TYR A 759 -31.33 79.61 -53.67
C TYR A 759 -30.00 79.55 -52.93
N VAL A 760 -29.00 80.25 -53.45
CA VAL A 760 -27.66 80.33 -52.89
C VAL A 760 -27.61 81.06 -51.54
N ILE A 761 -28.48 82.06 -51.32
CA ILE A 761 -28.54 82.84 -50.07
C ILE A 761 -29.44 82.17 -49.01
N TYR A 762 -30.61 81.63 -49.40
CA TYR A 762 -31.62 81.14 -48.45
C TYR A 762 -31.60 79.63 -48.24
N GLU A 763 -31.33 78.84 -49.29
CA GLU A 763 -31.51 77.38 -49.24
C GLU A 763 -30.19 76.63 -49.06
N LEU A 764 -29.09 77.17 -49.58
CA LEU A 764 -27.73 76.63 -49.46
C LEU A 764 -27.29 76.32 -48.01
N PRO A 765 -27.50 77.19 -47.00
CA PRO A 765 -27.12 76.88 -45.61
C PRO A 765 -27.92 75.71 -45.01
N ARG A 766 -29.12 75.41 -45.52
CA ARG A 766 -29.97 74.30 -45.05
C ARG A 766 -29.81 73.02 -45.85
N SER A 767 -29.43 73.12 -47.13
CA SER A 767 -29.28 71.97 -48.03
C SER A 767 -27.92 71.28 -47.89
N ILE A 768 -26.83 72.02 -47.62
CA ILE A 768 -25.48 71.46 -47.47
C ILE A 768 -25.41 70.35 -46.41
N PRO A 769 -25.89 70.55 -45.16
CA PRO A 769 -25.88 69.48 -44.15
C PRO A 769 -26.64 68.22 -44.58
N ARG A 770 -27.78 68.40 -45.27
CA ARG A 770 -28.64 67.30 -45.75
C ARG A 770 -27.98 66.54 -46.89
N ASN A 771 -27.35 67.23 -47.83
CA ASN A 771 -26.70 66.62 -48.99
C ASN A 771 -25.44 65.86 -48.56
N ILE A 772 -24.60 66.47 -47.72
CA ILE A 772 -23.45 65.79 -47.08
C ILE A 772 -23.94 64.57 -46.30
N GLY A 773 -25.00 64.73 -45.50
CA GLY A 773 -25.61 63.67 -44.72
C GLY A 773 -26.08 62.48 -45.54
N ARG A 774 -26.84 62.71 -46.61
CA ARG A 774 -27.31 61.67 -47.55
C ARG A 774 -26.18 60.99 -48.29
N HIS A 775 -25.17 61.75 -48.73
CA HIS A 775 -24.01 61.17 -49.40
C HIS A 775 -23.19 60.31 -48.43
N LEU A 776 -23.00 60.75 -47.18
CA LEU A 776 -22.36 59.95 -46.13
C LEU A 776 -23.17 58.69 -45.81
N GLN A 777 -24.49 58.81 -45.68
CA GLN A 777 -25.38 57.67 -45.46
C GLN A 777 -25.29 56.65 -46.61
N ALA A 778 -25.37 57.11 -47.87
CA ALA A 778 -25.24 56.25 -49.04
C ALA A 778 -23.85 55.61 -49.15
N THR A 779 -22.79 56.35 -48.84
CA THR A 779 -21.41 55.84 -48.84
C THR A 779 -21.23 54.77 -47.76
N LEU A 780 -21.73 54.99 -46.55
CA LEU A 780 -21.61 54.03 -45.44
C LEU A 780 -22.57 52.85 -45.54
N LEU A 781 -23.65 52.96 -46.32
CA LEU A 781 -24.49 51.81 -46.68
C LEU A 781 -23.82 50.91 -47.73
N VAL A 782 -22.92 51.45 -48.54
CA VAL A 782 -22.30 50.75 -49.68
C VAL A 782 -20.84 50.32 -49.43
N SER A 783 -20.03 51.09 -48.66
CA SER A 783 -18.56 51.00 -48.74
C SER A 783 -17.81 50.61 -47.45
N SER A 784 -18.40 49.83 -46.55
CA SER A 784 -17.74 49.46 -45.28
C SER A 784 -17.29 47.98 -45.17
N GLY A 785 -17.18 47.26 -46.29
CA GLY A 785 -16.67 45.88 -46.34
C GLY A 785 -15.19 45.78 -46.75
N ALA A 786 -14.48 44.77 -46.21
CA ALA A 786 -13.11 44.46 -46.58
C ALA A 786 -12.98 44.11 -48.08
N ALA A 787 -11.96 44.63 -48.76
CA ALA A 787 -11.72 44.44 -50.20
C ALA A 787 -11.26 43.02 -50.62
N GLY A 788 -11.75 41.97 -49.95
CA GLY A 788 -11.32 40.57 -50.15
C GLY A 788 -12.39 39.63 -50.69
N ASP A 789 -13.67 39.83 -50.33
CA ASP A 789 -14.79 39.06 -50.86
C ASP A 789 -15.83 40.06 -51.36
N GLY A 790 -16.38 39.86 -52.56
CA GLY A 790 -17.27 40.80 -53.27
C GLY A 790 -18.65 41.05 -52.62
N VAL A 791 -18.77 40.91 -51.31
CA VAL A 791 -19.98 41.16 -50.52
C VAL A 791 -19.87 42.53 -49.85
N LEU A 792 -20.62 43.51 -50.39
CA LEU A 792 -20.74 44.85 -49.81
C LEU A 792 -21.66 44.78 -48.59
N GLU A 793 -21.12 44.76 -47.37
CA GLU A 793 -21.92 44.76 -46.14
C GLU A 793 -22.18 46.19 -45.61
N PRO A 794 -23.42 46.49 -45.16
CA PRO A 794 -23.77 47.78 -44.55
C PRO A 794 -22.97 48.07 -43.28
N PHE A 795 -22.62 49.35 -43.06
CA PHE A 795 -21.83 49.79 -41.89
C PHE A 795 -22.40 49.36 -40.54
N ALA A 796 -23.73 49.38 -40.40
CA ALA A 796 -24.41 48.92 -39.19
C ALA A 796 -24.16 47.44 -38.90
N GLU A 797 -24.14 46.60 -39.95
CA GLU A 797 -23.87 45.16 -39.82
C GLU A 797 -22.42 44.94 -39.39
N THR A 798 -21.47 45.59 -40.07
CA THR A 798 -20.03 45.48 -39.75
C THR A 798 -19.72 45.92 -38.32
N GLN A 799 -20.31 47.02 -37.84
CA GLN A 799 -20.12 47.46 -36.45
C GLN A 799 -20.79 46.53 -35.45
N SER A 800 -21.99 46.01 -35.75
CA SER A 800 -22.65 45.04 -34.87
C SER A 800 -21.80 43.77 -34.72
N VAL A 801 -21.28 43.22 -35.82
CA VAL A 801 -20.41 42.04 -35.81
C VAL A 801 -19.12 42.31 -35.05
N ARG A 802 -18.50 43.50 -35.22
CA ARG A 802 -17.30 43.89 -34.47
C ARG A 802 -17.56 43.90 -32.96
N VAL A 803 -18.61 44.61 -32.53
CA VAL A 803 -18.97 44.73 -31.10
C VAL A 803 -19.34 43.35 -30.54
N GLY A 804 -20.15 42.59 -31.27
CA GLY A 804 -20.55 41.23 -30.92
C GLY A 804 -19.38 40.26 -30.77
N ARG A 805 -18.34 40.35 -31.63
CA ARG A 805 -17.13 39.52 -31.52
C ARG A 805 -16.36 39.78 -30.22
N GLU A 806 -16.21 41.04 -29.81
CA GLU A 806 -15.54 41.38 -28.55
C GLU A 806 -16.36 40.95 -27.33
N VAL A 807 -17.69 41.14 -27.35
CA VAL A 807 -18.59 40.64 -26.30
C VAL A 807 -18.49 39.12 -26.18
N ARG A 808 -18.60 38.41 -27.31
CA ARG A 808 -18.50 36.95 -27.36
C ARG A 808 -17.17 36.46 -26.80
N LYS A 809 -16.07 37.14 -27.13
CA LYS A 809 -14.74 36.80 -26.59
C LYS A 809 -14.67 36.91 -25.07
N VAL A 810 -15.25 37.96 -24.48
CA VAL A 810 -15.31 38.11 -23.02
C VAL A 810 -16.19 37.04 -22.38
N MET A 811 -17.39 36.82 -22.92
CA MET A 811 -18.32 35.80 -22.41
C MET A 811 -17.72 34.40 -22.49
N ARG A 812 -17.06 34.05 -23.61
CA ARG A 812 -16.34 32.78 -23.75
C ARG A 812 -15.22 32.63 -22.75
N LEU A 813 -14.49 33.69 -22.46
CA LEU A 813 -13.41 33.64 -21.47
C LEU A 813 -13.96 33.42 -20.05
N ALA A 814 -15.06 34.06 -19.69
CA ALA A 814 -15.74 33.83 -18.42
C ALA A 814 -16.32 32.41 -18.32
N ALA A 815 -16.98 31.93 -19.38
CA ALA A 815 -17.50 30.57 -19.46
C ALA A 815 -16.38 29.52 -19.41
N TRP A 816 -15.26 29.76 -20.10
CA TRP A 816 -14.09 28.89 -20.07
C TRP A 816 -13.48 28.80 -18.67
N ASP A 817 -13.32 29.93 -17.97
CA ASP A 817 -12.81 29.95 -16.59
C ASP A 817 -13.71 29.12 -15.65
N LEU A 818 -15.03 29.20 -15.80
CA LEU A 818 -15.96 28.40 -15.01
C LEU A 818 -15.90 26.91 -15.36
N ARG A 819 -15.81 26.57 -16.65
CA ARG A 819 -15.65 25.18 -17.12
C ARG A 819 -14.39 24.53 -16.56
N GLU A 820 -13.28 25.27 -16.58
CA GLU A 820 -12.00 24.75 -16.09
C GLU A 820 -12.05 24.52 -14.58
N ARG A 821 -12.69 25.41 -13.81
CA ARG A 821 -12.86 25.19 -12.37
C ARG A 821 -13.77 24.02 -12.04
N HIS A 822 -14.89 23.88 -12.75
CA HIS A 822 -15.77 22.72 -12.56
C HIS A 822 -15.01 21.43 -12.87
N ARG A 823 -14.24 21.41 -13.96
CA ARG A 823 -13.40 20.27 -14.33
C ARG A 823 -12.36 19.96 -13.26
N PHE A 824 -11.63 20.97 -12.77
CA PHE A 824 -10.63 20.79 -11.71
C PHE A 824 -11.26 20.24 -10.42
N ALA A 825 -12.38 20.81 -9.99
CA ALA A 825 -13.11 20.37 -8.80
C ALA A 825 -13.71 18.96 -8.94
N GLU A 826 -14.08 18.55 -10.16
CA GLU A 826 -14.50 17.19 -10.49
C GLU A 826 -13.29 16.22 -10.45
N GLU A 827 -12.18 16.60 -11.08
CA GLU A 827 -10.93 15.81 -11.11
C GLU A 827 -10.39 15.58 -9.70
N GLU A 828 -10.29 16.61 -8.88
CA GLU A 828 -9.85 16.52 -7.47
C GLU A 828 -10.69 15.52 -6.66
N ARG A 829 -12.02 15.64 -6.72
CA ARG A 829 -12.92 14.70 -6.02
C ARG A 829 -12.86 13.30 -6.60
N SER A 830 -12.65 13.16 -7.91
CA SER A 830 -12.47 11.86 -8.55
C SER A 830 -11.18 11.17 -8.09
N VAL A 831 -10.11 11.93 -7.86
CA VAL A 831 -8.85 11.43 -7.30
C VAL A 831 -9.07 10.99 -5.86
N VAL A 832 -9.71 11.82 -5.02
CA VAL A 832 -10.02 11.49 -3.62
C VAL A 832 -10.85 10.20 -3.52
N VAL A 833 -11.91 10.06 -4.34
CA VAL A 833 -12.73 8.83 -4.36
C VAL A 833 -11.91 7.63 -4.82
N ARG A 834 -11.11 7.76 -5.87
CA ARG A 834 -10.27 6.67 -6.39
C ARG A 834 -9.23 6.22 -5.37
N GLU A 835 -8.58 7.16 -4.68
CA GLU A 835 -7.61 6.87 -3.63
C GLU A 835 -8.28 6.19 -2.43
N SER A 836 -9.44 6.67 -2.01
CA SER A 836 -10.21 6.09 -0.91
C SER A 836 -10.71 4.68 -1.24
N GLU A 837 -11.23 4.46 -2.46
CA GLU A 837 -11.63 3.13 -2.93
C GLU A 837 -10.42 2.17 -3.03
N ALA A 838 -9.24 2.68 -3.42
CA ALA A 838 -8.02 1.88 -3.43
C ALA A 838 -7.55 1.52 -2.00
N LYS A 839 -7.64 2.46 -1.05
CA LYS A 839 -7.36 2.21 0.37
C LYS A 839 -8.33 1.17 0.96
N GLU A 840 -9.63 1.31 0.73
CA GLU A 840 -10.64 0.35 1.18
C GLU A 840 -10.36 -1.06 0.63
N LYS A 841 -10.09 -1.19 -0.68
CA LYS A 841 -9.75 -2.48 -1.30
C LYS A 841 -8.47 -3.10 -0.73
N ARG A 842 -7.45 -2.29 -0.43
CA ARG A 842 -6.21 -2.78 0.22
C ARG A 842 -6.49 -3.27 1.63
N ALA A 843 -7.27 -2.52 2.40
CA ALA A 843 -7.65 -2.89 3.77
C ALA A 843 -8.49 -4.18 3.81
N ILE A 844 -9.43 -4.37 2.88
CA ILE A 844 -10.20 -5.62 2.76
C ILE A 844 -9.28 -6.80 2.46
N LYS A 845 -8.38 -6.67 1.47
CA LYS A 845 -7.40 -7.73 1.16
C LYS A 845 -6.49 -8.05 2.34
N ALA A 846 -6.11 -7.04 3.12
CA ALA A 846 -5.34 -7.22 4.33
C ALA A 846 -6.13 -8.00 5.39
N LEU A 847 -7.40 -7.66 5.61
CA LEU A 847 -8.27 -8.40 6.53
C LEU A 847 -8.41 -9.87 6.15
N ASP A 848 -8.75 -10.15 4.89
CA ASP A 848 -8.92 -11.52 4.39
C ASP A 848 -7.64 -12.35 4.60
N TYR A 849 -6.47 -11.74 4.37
CA TYR A 849 -5.19 -12.39 4.61
C TYR A 849 -4.93 -12.65 6.10
N LEU A 850 -5.14 -11.64 6.96
CA LEU A 850 -4.88 -11.74 8.39
C LEU A 850 -5.83 -12.73 9.10
N GLU A 851 -7.09 -12.81 8.69
CA GLU A 851 -8.02 -13.85 9.15
C GLU A 851 -7.56 -15.25 8.72
N GLY A 852 -7.04 -15.38 7.49
CA GLY A 852 -6.45 -16.61 6.99
C GLY A 852 -5.22 -17.05 7.80
N VAL A 853 -4.39 -16.11 8.25
CA VAL A 853 -3.21 -16.40 9.10
C VAL A 853 -3.63 -17.01 10.44
N ALA A 854 -4.67 -16.47 11.10
CA ALA A 854 -5.15 -17.02 12.37
C ALA A 854 -5.65 -18.48 12.22
N ALA A 855 -6.39 -18.78 11.15
CA ALA A 855 -6.83 -20.15 10.86
C ALA A 855 -5.66 -21.10 10.55
N GLN A 856 -4.60 -20.60 9.87
CA GLN A 856 -3.39 -21.37 9.63
C GLN A 856 -2.61 -21.64 10.92
N VAL A 857 -2.52 -20.67 11.83
CA VAL A 857 -1.87 -20.84 13.13
C VAL A 857 -2.54 -21.95 13.95
N GLU A 858 -3.87 -21.95 14.04
CA GLU A 858 -4.62 -23.01 14.75
C GLU A 858 -4.36 -24.40 14.14
N LYS A 859 -4.37 -24.51 12.80
CA LYS A 859 -4.07 -25.77 12.11
C LYS A 859 -2.64 -26.27 12.36
N ILE A 860 -1.67 -25.36 12.51
CA ILE A 860 -0.30 -25.73 12.86
C ILE A 860 -0.24 -26.16 14.33
N ARG A 861 -0.92 -25.43 15.22
CA ARG A 861 -0.98 -25.71 16.67
C ARG A 861 -1.55 -27.11 16.96
N GLU A 862 -2.58 -27.55 16.23
CA GLU A 862 -3.13 -28.91 16.32
C GLU A 862 -2.11 -30.03 16.03
N ARG A 863 -1.06 -29.73 15.25
CA ARG A 863 0.01 -30.70 14.92
C ARG A 863 1.17 -30.66 15.89
N VAL A 864 1.27 -29.62 16.72
CA VAL A 864 2.28 -29.53 17.76
C VAL A 864 1.84 -30.44 18.91
N PRO A 865 2.64 -31.46 19.28
CA PRO A 865 2.27 -32.37 20.35
C PRO A 865 2.09 -31.63 21.67
N ALA A 866 1.04 -31.99 22.42
CA ALA A 866 0.74 -31.40 23.73
C ALA A 866 1.89 -31.63 24.73
N LYS A 867 1.90 -30.83 25.81
CA LYS A 867 3.04 -30.79 26.74
C LYS A 867 3.30 -32.11 27.43
#